data_AF-A0A2D8U895-F1
#
_entry.id   AF-A0A2D8U895-F1
#
_cell.length_a   1.000
_cell.length_b   1.000
_cell.length_c   1.000
_cell.angle_alpha   90.00
_cell.angle_beta   90.00
_cell.angle_gamma   90.00
#
_symmetry.space_group_name_H-M   'P 1'
#
loop_
_entity.id
_entity.type
_entity.pdbx_description
1 polymer ?
#
loop_
_entity_poly.entity_id
_entity_poly.type
_entity_poly.pdbx_seq_one_letter_code
_entity_poly.pdbx_strand_id
1 'polypeptide(L)'
;MDGDGYLNGPSDWDTDGDGMPDGFEYCFSFKDVHPLKLTSELLNPSNASDGYSDWDEDGLNNLEEYQVALKFGLLNGLPSFTSPWSEDTDGDGMPDGWEASQYNRTTLEYPLNPRDASNADDDIDFDGWDSDGDGDVVFDGLELTTTVVDVYVEKGDYVTANTTVARGQYTVGGGAKETVYLVAPVDGYVYHIHVAPGDQVESRLFVWMNIVEETERFTNLMEYQAGLDDDGNPVGRSTDPTHGDTDLDGLLDGIEVGGWQILVVNRGVQLTWVVSDPGLPDTDSDGLSDFMEFSSTCDGQGSNASNTDTDGDGESDQQEVMLGYLFDGEQYFTSACMFDTDNDGLEDGEEVIAGADNFVTHANNSDTDNDGLIDGNEILFIPRPFQRETNPLINDTDADGMLDGWEMQVKSTEDNTNSHSLWVATSSWDRPGCTETQSNSCLMEPGGYVWINWLGGFELQKKYEVFEMNLSGFDMPGNPLCDGCKGRWALDPSLNSLKDDTYDIDNDTLPNGAESPSNWNTNPVDDDTDGDMLPDGWEVKYSYEAINNNLVSNSTINAYGARGVMDPSMADSDLDGINDGEEDPDMDGLNRTGLIKKYCPGYNDSTNAECNIDPDTPDGMKFYNNLENYTNFEELQNGTNPVSNDTDGDAWEDGPEVYYMDHDDDGMATGWEYHFEFDPFDGADRLVDSDGDGHTNYCEFKWDTNPRNPISFPGQGELCDPFEGQ
;
A
#
# COMPACT_ATOMS: atom_id res chain seq x y z
N MET A 1 -50.91 68.00 -7.98
CA MET A 1 -51.18 69.00 -6.94
C MET A 1 -51.87 70.20 -7.53
N ASP A 2 -53.06 70.51 -7.05
CA ASP A 2 -53.84 71.71 -7.40
C ASP A 2 -53.41 72.97 -6.63
N GLY A 3 -52.51 72.81 -5.65
CA GLY A 3 -51.76 73.89 -5.00
C GLY A 3 -52.49 74.57 -3.85
N ASP A 4 -53.47 73.89 -3.22
CA ASP A 4 -54.26 74.45 -2.11
C ASP A 4 -53.67 74.21 -0.71
N GLY A 5 -52.66 73.34 -0.59
CA GLY A 5 -51.92 73.06 0.64
C GLY A 5 -52.53 71.98 1.53
N TYR A 6 -53.54 71.25 1.06
CA TYR A 6 -54.10 70.06 1.70
C TYR A 6 -53.82 68.82 0.83
N LEU A 7 -53.73 67.64 1.46
CA LEU A 7 -53.63 66.33 0.79
C LEU A 7 -55.00 65.68 0.93
N ASN A 8 -55.95 66.01 0.04
CA ASN A 8 -57.35 65.58 0.23
C ASN A 8 -58.20 65.62 -1.05
N GLY A 9 -57.61 65.92 -2.20
CA GLY A 9 -58.31 66.03 -3.47
C GLY A 9 -57.79 65.05 -4.52
N PRO A 10 -58.62 64.56 -5.45
CA PRO A 10 -58.22 63.63 -6.53
C PRO A 10 -57.27 64.25 -7.58
N SER A 11 -56.78 65.47 -7.35
CA SER A 11 -55.73 66.15 -8.12
C SER A 11 -54.39 66.22 -7.36
N ASP A 12 -54.36 65.70 -6.13
CA ASP A 12 -53.16 65.48 -5.37
C ASP A 12 -52.43 64.24 -5.91
N TRP A 13 -51.17 64.16 -5.53
CA TRP A 13 -50.32 63.04 -5.93
C TRP A 13 -50.59 61.81 -5.06
N ASP A 14 -50.96 62.05 -3.81
CA ASP A 14 -51.19 61.10 -2.72
C ASP A 14 -52.28 61.76 -1.84
N THR A 15 -53.49 61.21 -1.89
CA THR A 15 -54.72 61.80 -1.33
C THR A 15 -54.90 61.51 0.16
N ASP A 16 -54.33 60.43 0.69
CA ASP A 16 -54.44 60.06 2.11
C ASP A 16 -53.13 60.19 2.91
N GLY A 17 -52.02 60.46 2.23
CA GLY A 17 -50.75 60.84 2.80
C GLY A 17 -49.91 59.67 3.32
N ASP A 18 -50.13 58.46 2.82
CA ASP A 18 -49.36 57.28 3.22
C ASP A 18 -48.05 57.08 2.44
N GLY A 19 -47.81 57.90 1.42
CA GLY A 19 -46.61 57.89 0.61
C GLY A 19 -46.76 57.10 -0.70
N MET A 20 -47.86 56.39 -0.91
CA MET A 20 -48.21 55.80 -2.21
C MET A 20 -48.94 56.83 -3.09
N PRO A 21 -48.71 56.84 -4.41
CA PRO A 21 -49.45 57.73 -5.29
C PRO A 21 -50.84 57.19 -5.63
N ASP A 22 -51.85 58.06 -5.69
CA ASP A 22 -53.22 57.72 -6.07
C ASP A 22 -53.30 56.91 -7.38
N GLY A 23 -52.35 57.17 -8.30
CA GLY A 23 -52.26 56.48 -9.58
C GLY A 23 -51.80 55.02 -9.48
N PHE A 24 -50.90 54.71 -8.54
CA PHE A 24 -50.44 53.35 -8.24
C PHE A 24 -51.57 52.57 -7.58
N GLU A 25 -52.15 53.13 -6.53
CA GLU A 25 -53.28 52.52 -5.82
C GLU A 25 -54.48 52.31 -6.74
N TYR A 26 -54.77 53.26 -7.64
CA TYR A 26 -55.84 53.09 -8.63
C TYR A 26 -55.59 51.90 -9.57
N CYS A 27 -54.35 51.63 -9.98
CA CYS A 27 -54.04 50.47 -10.82
C CYS A 27 -54.39 49.14 -10.13
N PHE A 28 -54.21 49.07 -8.81
CA PHE A 28 -54.48 47.89 -8.00
C PHE A 28 -55.85 47.91 -7.27
N SER A 29 -56.64 48.97 -7.48
CA SER A 29 -57.99 49.13 -6.93
C SER A 29 -59.08 48.28 -7.61
N PHE A 30 -58.73 47.52 -8.65
CA PHE A 30 -59.69 46.74 -9.44
C PHE A 30 -59.74 45.28 -9.01
N LYS A 31 -60.95 44.79 -8.71
CA LYS A 31 -61.22 43.38 -8.41
C LYS A 31 -60.65 42.39 -9.44
N ASP A 32 -60.55 42.79 -10.71
CA ASP A 32 -60.09 41.91 -11.78
C ASP A 32 -58.56 41.75 -11.84
N VAL A 33 -57.79 42.62 -11.15
CA VAL A 33 -56.32 42.51 -11.07
C VAL A 33 -55.85 41.73 -9.84
N HIS A 34 -56.70 41.55 -8.83
CA HIS A 34 -56.39 40.75 -7.65
C HIS A 34 -56.60 39.23 -7.93
N PRO A 35 -55.64 38.34 -7.60
CA PRO A 35 -55.70 36.90 -7.88
C PRO A 35 -56.98 36.20 -7.38
N LEU A 36 -57.41 36.49 -6.15
CA LEU A 36 -58.63 35.92 -5.55
C LEU A 36 -59.90 36.74 -5.82
N LYS A 37 -59.78 37.86 -6.55
CA LYS A 37 -60.87 38.80 -6.85
C LYS A 37 -61.62 39.27 -5.60
N LEU A 38 -60.88 39.46 -4.51
CA LEU A 38 -61.37 39.98 -3.24
C LEU A 38 -61.48 41.50 -3.32
N THR A 39 -62.47 42.07 -2.63
CA THR A 39 -62.73 43.52 -2.64
C THR A 39 -62.37 44.20 -1.34
N SER A 40 -61.94 43.43 -0.34
CA SER A 40 -61.53 43.90 0.99
C SER A 40 -60.04 44.23 1.08
N GLU A 41 -59.25 43.74 0.13
CA GLU A 41 -57.78 43.79 0.11
C GLU A 41 -57.25 44.70 -1.01
N LEU A 42 -58.12 45.39 -1.75
CA LEU A 42 -57.71 46.28 -2.85
C LEU A 42 -57.14 47.60 -2.30
N LEU A 43 -56.13 48.14 -2.99
CA LEU A 43 -55.60 49.47 -2.69
C LEU A 43 -56.64 50.56 -2.94
N ASN A 44 -56.66 51.57 -2.07
CA ASN A 44 -57.63 52.64 -2.11
C ASN A 44 -56.97 53.98 -1.77
N PRO A 45 -56.96 54.95 -2.74
CA PRO A 45 -56.40 56.32 -2.59
C PRO A 45 -56.98 57.20 -1.49
N SER A 46 -57.69 56.66 -0.52
CA SER A 46 -58.32 57.36 0.59
C SER A 46 -58.20 56.56 1.89
N ASN A 47 -57.39 55.51 1.92
CA ASN A 47 -57.18 54.60 3.02
C ASN A 47 -55.67 54.33 3.27
N ALA A 48 -55.02 55.24 4.00
CA ALA A 48 -53.62 55.16 4.41
C ALA A 48 -53.15 53.91 5.20
N SER A 49 -54.03 52.92 5.44
CA SER A 49 -53.69 51.68 6.14
C SER A 49 -53.43 50.49 5.22
N ASP A 50 -53.85 50.56 3.95
CA ASP A 50 -53.58 49.48 3.00
C ASP A 50 -52.11 49.47 2.53
N GLY A 51 -51.36 50.57 2.68
CA GLY A 51 -49.90 50.59 2.45
C GLY A 51 -49.05 49.66 3.33
N TYR A 52 -49.57 49.16 4.47
CA TYR A 52 -48.82 48.29 5.40
C TYR A 52 -49.08 46.79 5.21
N SER A 53 -49.98 46.43 4.30
CA SER A 53 -50.26 45.01 4.02
C SER A 53 -49.20 44.47 3.06
N ASP A 54 -48.84 43.22 3.26
CA ASP A 54 -48.03 42.38 2.36
C ASP A 54 -48.89 41.14 2.15
N TRP A 55 -49.41 40.95 0.94
CA TRP A 55 -50.45 39.96 0.66
C TRP A 55 -49.89 38.70 0.02
N ASP A 56 -48.93 38.87 -0.88
CA ASP A 56 -48.15 37.84 -1.54
C ASP A 56 -47.06 37.25 -0.64
N GLU A 57 -46.76 37.88 0.50
CA GLU A 57 -45.82 37.40 1.52
C GLU A 57 -44.36 37.31 0.99
N ASP A 58 -44.02 38.17 0.02
CA ASP A 58 -42.69 38.24 -0.60
C ASP A 58 -41.68 39.07 0.22
N GLY A 59 -42.15 39.73 1.29
CA GLY A 59 -41.37 40.57 2.17
C GLY A 59 -41.44 42.07 1.85
N LEU A 60 -42.23 42.49 0.87
CA LEU A 60 -42.54 43.89 0.60
C LEU A 60 -43.99 44.21 0.96
N ASN A 61 -44.19 45.24 1.79
CA ASN A 61 -45.54 45.80 1.88
C ASN A 61 -45.88 46.66 0.65
N ASN A 62 -47.17 46.90 0.44
CA ASN A 62 -47.69 47.66 -0.71
C ASN A 62 -47.00 49.03 -0.94
N LEU A 63 -46.55 49.71 0.13
CA LEU A 63 -45.78 50.96 0.00
C LEU A 63 -44.33 50.69 -0.46
N GLU A 64 -43.68 49.66 0.08
CA GLU A 64 -42.33 49.25 -0.31
C GLU A 64 -42.25 48.82 -1.76
N GLU A 65 -43.27 48.14 -2.28
CA GLU A 65 -43.39 47.80 -3.69
C GLU A 65 -43.41 49.01 -4.63
N TYR A 66 -44.14 50.06 -4.23
CA TYR A 66 -44.08 51.33 -4.95
C TYR A 66 -42.67 51.94 -4.85
N GLN A 67 -42.01 51.83 -3.69
CA GLN A 67 -40.68 52.36 -3.46
C GLN A 67 -39.57 51.60 -4.21
N VAL A 68 -39.80 50.36 -4.67
CA VAL A 68 -38.89 49.65 -5.59
C VAL A 68 -38.58 50.52 -6.83
N ALA A 69 -39.59 51.22 -7.38
CA ALA A 69 -39.39 52.15 -8.50
C ALA A 69 -38.43 53.31 -8.18
N LEU A 70 -38.32 53.71 -6.91
CA LEU A 70 -37.39 54.75 -6.47
C LEU A 70 -35.95 54.23 -6.35
N LYS A 71 -35.77 52.91 -6.12
CA LYS A 71 -34.48 52.24 -6.08
C LYS A 71 -33.92 52.00 -7.49
N PHE A 72 -34.71 51.41 -8.40
CA PHE A 72 -34.26 50.94 -9.72
C PHE A 72 -34.55 51.89 -10.88
N GLY A 73 -35.36 52.94 -10.67
CA GLY A 73 -35.63 53.95 -11.68
C GLY A 73 -36.62 53.51 -12.77
N LEU A 74 -36.23 53.64 -14.04
CA LEU A 74 -37.10 53.34 -15.19
C LEU A 74 -36.55 52.17 -16.01
N LEU A 75 -37.31 51.08 -16.11
CA LEU A 75 -37.07 49.99 -17.06
C LEU A 75 -37.97 50.17 -18.30
N ASN A 76 -37.38 50.15 -19.50
CA ASN A 76 -38.11 50.36 -20.78
C ASN A 76 -38.97 51.65 -20.82
N GLY A 77 -38.61 52.66 -20.03
CA GLY A 77 -39.34 53.94 -19.94
C GLY A 77 -40.57 53.90 -19.02
N LEU A 78 -40.76 52.83 -18.26
CA LEU A 78 -41.80 52.68 -17.24
C LEU A 78 -41.17 52.59 -15.84
N PRO A 79 -41.85 53.06 -14.78
CA PRO A 79 -41.37 52.92 -13.41
C PRO A 79 -41.29 51.45 -12.99
N SER A 80 -40.21 51.09 -12.29
CA SER A 80 -39.97 49.71 -11.82
C SER A 80 -40.67 49.38 -10.50
N PHE A 81 -41.96 49.70 -10.33
CA PHE A 81 -42.71 49.26 -9.14
C PHE A 81 -43.18 47.82 -9.33
N THR A 82 -43.24 47.08 -8.23
CA THR A 82 -43.70 45.69 -8.18
C THR A 82 -45.21 45.61 -7.96
N SER A 83 -45.75 44.39 -8.00
CA SER A 83 -47.19 44.15 -7.99
C SER A 83 -47.64 43.59 -6.64
N PRO A 84 -48.51 44.29 -5.87
CA PRO A 84 -48.99 43.88 -4.53
C PRO A 84 -49.67 42.52 -4.40
N TRP A 85 -49.86 41.87 -5.53
CA TRP A 85 -50.60 40.63 -5.65
C TRP A 85 -49.79 39.51 -6.32
N SER A 86 -48.51 39.71 -6.57
CA SER A 86 -47.60 38.81 -7.26
C SER A 86 -46.26 38.83 -6.54
N GLU A 87 -45.90 37.70 -5.92
CA GLU A 87 -44.61 37.50 -5.26
C GLU A 87 -43.42 37.73 -6.20
N ASP A 88 -43.59 37.44 -7.49
CA ASP A 88 -42.61 37.61 -8.55
C ASP A 88 -43.29 38.38 -9.70
N THR A 89 -42.88 39.64 -9.92
CA THR A 89 -43.54 40.55 -10.86
C THR A 89 -43.14 40.29 -12.32
N ASP A 90 -41.94 39.81 -12.59
CA ASP A 90 -41.45 39.57 -13.96
C ASP A 90 -41.41 38.10 -14.39
N GLY A 91 -41.62 37.19 -13.44
CA GLY A 91 -41.84 35.77 -13.64
C GLY A 91 -40.56 34.97 -13.83
N ASP A 92 -39.42 35.43 -13.28
CA ASP A 92 -38.12 34.75 -13.40
C ASP A 92 -37.84 33.73 -12.29
N GLY A 93 -38.70 33.68 -11.27
CA GLY A 93 -38.64 32.73 -10.17
C GLY A 93 -37.96 33.26 -8.90
N MET A 94 -37.50 34.52 -8.89
CA MET A 94 -37.02 35.20 -7.69
C MET A 94 -38.12 36.14 -7.15
N PRO A 95 -38.37 36.18 -5.82
CA PRO A 95 -39.35 37.11 -5.26
C PRO A 95 -38.89 38.56 -5.30
N ASP A 96 -39.83 39.46 -5.57
CA ASP A 96 -39.59 40.89 -5.69
C ASP A 96 -38.91 41.46 -4.44
N GLY A 97 -39.34 41.01 -3.25
CA GLY A 97 -38.75 41.40 -1.97
C GLY A 97 -37.33 40.91 -1.73
N TRP A 98 -36.99 39.70 -2.20
CA TRP A 98 -35.63 39.18 -2.10
C TRP A 98 -34.71 39.98 -3.02
N GLU A 99 -35.06 40.13 -4.30
CA GLU A 99 -34.28 40.91 -5.28
C GLU A 99 -34.08 42.36 -4.82
N ALA A 100 -35.15 43.03 -4.35
CA ALA A 100 -35.10 44.41 -3.89
C ALA A 100 -34.29 44.61 -2.59
N SER A 101 -33.97 43.51 -1.89
CA SER A 101 -33.13 43.51 -0.70
C SER A 101 -31.64 43.32 -1.00
N GLN A 102 -31.29 42.75 -2.16
CA GLN A 102 -29.90 42.49 -2.54
C GLN A 102 -29.15 43.80 -2.80
N TYR A 103 -28.15 44.07 -1.96
CA TYR A 103 -27.40 45.31 -2.00
C TYR A 103 -25.91 45.04 -2.04
N ASN A 104 -25.32 45.27 -3.22
CA ASN A 104 -23.88 45.12 -3.39
C ASN A 104 -23.15 46.27 -2.70
N ARG A 105 -22.47 45.97 -1.60
CA ARG A 105 -21.75 46.98 -0.78
C ARG A 105 -20.51 47.53 -1.47
N THR A 106 -20.01 46.85 -2.51
CA THR A 106 -18.81 47.23 -3.26
C THR A 106 -19.16 48.26 -4.35
N THR A 107 -20.21 48.01 -5.12
CA THR A 107 -20.68 48.93 -6.18
C THR A 107 -21.60 50.03 -5.63
N LEU A 108 -22.17 49.81 -4.43
CA LEU A 108 -23.20 50.65 -3.80
C LEU A 108 -24.50 50.71 -4.61
N GLU A 109 -24.79 49.67 -5.38
CA GLU A 109 -25.96 49.53 -6.26
C GLU A 109 -26.81 48.31 -5.87
N TYR A 110 -28.08 48.31 -6.31
CA TYR A 110 -28.96 47.16 -6.22
C TYR A 110 -28.91 46.45 -7.58
N PRO A 111 -28.28 45.27 -7.68
CA PRO A 111 -28.02 44.64 -8.97
C PRO A 111 -29.23 43.90 -9.54
N LEU A 112 -30.11 43.35 -8.68
CA LEU A 112 -31.26 42.54 -9.09
C LEU A 112 -32.52 43.41 -9.14
N ASN A 113 -33.07 43.60 -10.32
CA ASN A 113 -34.22 44.49 -10.52
C ASN A 113 -35.48 43.62 -10.70
N PRO A 114 -36.48 43.71 -9.79
CA PRO A 114 -37.71 42.89 -9.80
C PRO A 114 -38.66 43.02 -10.99
N ARG A 115 -38.21 43.67 -12.07
CA ARG A 115 -38.95 43.80 -13.33
C ARG A 115 -38.14 43.38 -14.53
N ASP A 116 -36.91 42.95 -14.33
CA ASP A 116 -35.95 42.56 -15.34
C ASP A 116 -35.58 41.08 -15.24
N ALA A 117 -36.49 40.22 -15.71
CA ALA A 117 -36.37 38.77 -15.71
C ALA A 117 -35.07 38.16 -16.30
N SER A 118 -34.24 38.94 -16.99
CA SER A 118 -32.93 38.44 -17.44
C SER A 118 -31.89 38.37 -16.34
N ASN A 119 -32.09 39.08 -15.22
CA ASN A 119 -31.13 39.13 -14.15
C ASN A 119 -31.05 37.79 -13.37
N ALA A 120 -32.09 36.95 -13.40
CA ALA A 120 -32.05 35.57 -12.91
C ALA A 120 -30.95 34.68 -13.53
N ASP A 121 -30.65 34.89 -14.81
CA ASP A 121 -29.64 34.12 -15.57
C ASP A 121 -28.23 34.74 -15.46
N ASP A 122 -28.11 35.92 -14.85
CA ASP A 122 -26.83 36.57 -14.59
C ASP A 122 -26.14 35.92 -13.38
N ASP A 123 -24.81 36.00 -13.35
CA ASP A 123 -23.94 35.60 -12.24
C ASP A 123 -23.00 36.77 -12.03
N ILE A 124 -23.14 37.45 -10.89
CA ILE A 124 -22.62 38.80 -10.69
C ILE A 124 -21.28 38.79 -9.94
N ASP A 125 -21.07 37.81 -9.08
CA ASP A 125 -19.86 37.60 -8.30
C ASP A 125 -18.93 36.52 -8.89
N PHE A 126 -19.43 35.68 -9.79
CA PHE A 126 -18.72 34.65 -10.54
C PHE A 126 -18.09 33.63 -9.62
N ASP A 127 -18.95 32.88 -8.94
CA ASP A 127 -18.60 31.92 -7.89
C ASP A 127 -18.96 30.46 -8.22
N GLY A 128 -19.61 30.25 -9.37
CA GLY A 128 -19.67 28.96 -10.05
C GLY A 128 -18.31 28.31 -10.27
N TRP A 129 -18.31 26.99 -10.39
CA TRP A 129 -17.11 26.16 -10.34
C TRP A 129 -17.07 25.09 -11.44
N ASP A 130 -15.88 24.95 -12.04
CA ASP A 130 -15.54 23.92 -13.02
C ASP A 130 -15.54 22.54 -12.36
N SER A 131 -16.69 21.87 -12.41
CA SER A 131 -16.97 20.67 -11.63
C SER A 131 -16.38 19.41 -12.26
N ASP A 132 -16.16 19.42 -13.57
CA ASP A 132 -15.53 18.30 -14.29
C ASP A 132 -14.04 18.52 -14.62
N GLY A 133 -13.52 19.72 -14.34
CA GLY A 133 -12.10 20.09 -14.42
C GLY A 133 -11.61 20.28 -15.85
N ASP A 134 -12.50 20.51 -16.81
CA ASP A 134 -12.16 20.64 -18.23
C ASP A 134 -11.95 22.11 -18.67
N GLY A 135 -12.29 23.06 -17.81
CA GLY A 135 -12.20 24.51 -17.97
C GLY A 135 -10.83 25.13 -17.68
N ASP A 136 -9.94 24.38 -17.03
CA ASP A 136 -8.61 24.84 -16.60
C ASP A 136 -7.66 25.19 -17.77
N VAL A 137 -7.21 26.44 -17.82
CA VAL A 137 -6.21 26.88 -18.79
C VAL A 137 -4.80 26.69 -18.23
N VAL A 138 -4.18 25.56 -18.55
CA VAL A 138 -2.81 25.21 -18.15
C VAL A 138 -1.83 25.22 -19.32
N PHE A 139 -0.54 25.42 -19.02
CA PHE A 139 0.54 25.14 -19.99
C PHE A 139 1.16 23.76 -19.74
N ASP A 140 0.57 22.74 -20.35
CA ASP A 140 0.97 21.33 -20.23
C ASP A 140 2.41 21.04 -20.72
N GLY A 141 2.86 21.75 -21.76
CA GLY A 141 4.19 21.63 -22.38
C GLY A 141 5.33 22.36 -21.66
N LEU A 142 5.15 22.77 -20.40
CA LEU A 142 6.15 23.52 -19.64
C LEU A 142 7.38 22.65 -19.31
N GLU A 143 8.51 22.90 -19.98
CA GLU A 143 9.82 22.31 -19.64
C GLU A 143 10.71 23.25 -18.79
N LEU A 144 10.44 24.56 -18.83
CA LEU A 144 11.23 25.64 -18.20
C LEU A 144 10.31 26.78 -17.76
N THR A 145 10.73 27.60 -16.79
CA THR A 145 9.96 28.75 -16.28
C THR A 145 9.41 29.63 -17.42
N THR A 146 8.10 29.78 -17.47
CA THR A 146 7.39 30.62 -18.44
C THR A 146 7.05 31.96 -17.81
N THR A 147 7.39 33.06 -18.47
CA THR A 147 6.96 34.40 -18.07
C THR A 147 5.65 34.76 -18.78
N VAL A 148 4.65 35.19 -18.05
CA VAL A 148 3.36 35.68 -18.58
C VAL A 148 3.61 36.98 -19.33
N VAL A 149 3.22 37.06 -20.61
CA VAL A 149 3.45 38.25 -21.44
C VAL A 149 2.21 39.13 -21.49
N ASP A 150 1.08 38.55 -21.88
CA ASP A 150 -0.20 39.24 -22.00
C ASP A 150 -1.34 38.26 -21.68
N VAL A 151 -2.41 38.79 -21.10
CA VAL A 151 -3.73 38.15 -20.96
C VAL A 151 -4.69 38.94 -21.83
N TYR A 152 -5.47 38.27 -22.69
CA TYR A 152 -6.32 38.91 -23.70
C TYR A 152 -7.80 39.00 -23.31
N VAL A 153 -8.15 38.46 -22.15
CA VAL A 153 -9.51 38.35 -21.63
C VAL A 153 -9.58 39.00 -20.24
N GLU A 154 -10.75 39.46 -19.86
CA GLU A 154 -11.07 39.98 -18.53
C GLU A 154 -12.08 39.05 -17.83
N LYS A 155 -12.16 39.12 -16.49
CA LYS A 155 -13.18 38.38 -15.72
C LYS A 155 -14.58 38.73 -16.24
N GLY A 156 -15.40 37.71 -16.49
CA GLY A 156 -16.74 37.82 -17.07
C GLY A 156 -16.82 37.82 -18.60
N ASP A 157 -15.69 37.80 -19.32
CA ASP A 157 -15.71 37.64 -20.78
C ASP A 157 -16.15 36.22 -21.17
N TYR A 158 -17.10 36.11 -22.11
CA TYR A 158 -17.42 34.84 -22.78
C TYR A 158 -16.38 34.51 -23.85
N VAL A 159 -15.80 33.32 -23.77
CA VAL A 159 -14.80 32.80 -24.70
C VAL A 159 -15.29 31.52 -25.35
N THR A 160 -14.94 31.34 -26.63
CA THR A 160 -15.20 30.07 -27.33
C THR A 160 -13.96 29.19 -27.29
N ALA A 161 -14.14 27.88 -27.19
CA ALA A 161 -13.11 26.86 -27.22
C ALA A 161 -12.13 27.09 -28.38
N ASN A 162 -10.85 26.86 -28.12
CA ASN A 162 -9.71 27.08 -29.00
C ASN A 162 -9.42 28.55 -29.36
N THR A 163 -10.07 29.53 -28.73
CA THR A 163 -9.65 30.94 -28.86
C THR A 163 -8.47 31.24 -27.96
N THR A 164 -7.55 32.09 -28.42
CA THR A 164 -6.37 32.46 -27.65
C THR A 164 -6.74 33.43 -26.53
N VAL A 165 -6.53 33.01 -25.27
CA VAL A 165 -6.90 33.76 -24.07
C VAL A 165 -5.69 34.38 -23.37
N ALA A 166 -4.51 33.77 -23.49
CA ALA A 166 -3.29 34.29 -22.89
C ALA A 166 -2.05 33.94 -23.72
N ARG A 167 -0.92 34.58 -23.40
CA ARG A 167 0.36 34.32 -24.04
C ARG A 167 1.51 34.36 -23.05
N GLY A 168 2.31 33.30 -23.05
CA GLY A 168 3.55 33.16 -22.28
C GLY A 168 4.81 33.24 -23.15
N GLN A 169 5.95 33.42 -22.51
CA GLN A 169 7.27 33.34 -23.13
C GLN A 169 8.26 32.61 -22.21
N TYR A 170 8.87 31.53 -22.70
CA TYR A 170 9.92 30.78 -22.00
C TYR A 170 11.24 30.85 -22.76
N THR A 171 12.35 30.59 -22.07
CA THR A 171 13.70 30.67 -22.65
C THR A 171 14.26 29.27 -22.88
N VAL A 172 14.48 28.86 -24.13
CA VAL A 172 15.07 27.56 -24.46
C VAL A 172 16.60 27.56 -24.29
N GLY A 173 17.18 26.36 -24.14
CA GLY A 173 18.63 26.16 -24.08
C GLY A 173 19.37 26.84 -25.23
N GLY A 174 20.17 27.86 -24.92
CA GLY A 174 20.82 28.74 -25.91
C GLY A 174 20.39 30.21 -25.85
N GLY A 175 19.45 30.56 -24.96
CA GLY A 175 19.06 31.95 -24.69
C GLY A 175 18.08 32.56 -25.69
N ALA A 176 17.54 31.74 -26.60
CA ALA A 176 16.43 32.14 -27.47
C ALA A 176 15.12 32.10 -26.67
N LYS A 177 14.26 33.09 -26.90
CA LYS A 177 12.94 33.16 -26.26
C LYS A 177 11.89 32.67 -27.25
N GLU A 178 11.07 31.72 -26.81
CA GLU A 178 9.93 31.20 -27.57
C GLU A 178 8.62 31.66 -26.93
N THR A 179 7.58 31.80 -27.74
CA THR A 179 6.29 32.34 -27.32
C THR A 179 5.23 31.26 -27.46
N VAL A 180 4.49 31.02 -26.38
CA VAL A 180 3.38 30.07 -26.31
C VAL A 180 2.07 30.85 -26.22
N TYR A 181 1.06 30.36 -26.93
CA TYR A 181 -0.31 30.88 -26.87
C TYR A 181 -1.18 29.85 -26.17
N LEU A 182 -1.81 30.27 -25.09
CA LEU A 182 -2.78 29.47 -24.35
C LEU A 182 -4.16 29.73 -24.93
N VAL A 183 -4.93 28.65 -25.09
CA VAL A 183 -6.27 28.69 -25.66
C VAL A 183 -7.30 28.23 -24.63
N ALA A 184 -8.53 28.72 -24.74
CA ALA A 184 -9.65 28.22 -23.97
C ALA A 184 -9.91 26.74 -24.31
N PRO A 185 -9.98 25.83 -23.33
CA PRO A 185 -10.30 24.42 -23.57
C PRO A 185 -11.77 24.24 -23.98
N VAL A 186 -12.69 24.96 -23.32
CA VAL A 186 -14.14 24.88 -23.51
C VAL A 186 -14.80 26.21 -23.90
N ASP A 187 -16.09 26.14 -24.24
CA ASP A 187 -16.94 27.31 -24.46
C ASP A 187 -17.52 27.75 -23.10
N GLY A 188 -17.17 28.95 -22.62
CA GLY A 188 -17.59 29.36 -21.28
C GLY A 188 -17.19 30.81 -20.92
N TYR A 189 -17.35 31.16 -19.65
CA TYR A 189 -17.02 32.48 -19.11
C TYR A 189 -15.75 32.42 -18.27
N VAL A 190 -14.97 33.49 -18.28
CA VAL A 190 -13.74 33.59 -17.48
C VAL A 190 -14.08 34.00 -16.04
N TYR A 191 -13.94 33.08 -15.07
CA TYR A 191 -14.28 33.33 -13.66
C TYR A 191 -13.08 33.83 -12.87
N HIS A 192 -11.94 33.14 -12.99
CA HIS A 192 -10.71 33.48 -12.26
C HIS A 192 -9.53 33.63 -13.19
N ILE A 193 -8.66 34.60 -12.92
CA ILE A 193 -7.38 34.80 -13.60
C ILE A 193 -6.31 34.85 -12.51
N HIS A 194 -5.50 33.79 -12.42
CA HIS A 194 -4.48 33.61 -11.38
C HIS A 194 -3.13 34.22 -11.73
N VAL A 195 -2.99 34.80 -12.93
CA VAL A 195 -1.74 35.34 -13.46
C VAL A 195 -1.85 36.80 -13.90
N ALA A 196 -0.79 37.56 -13.70
CA ALA A 196 -0.63 38.90 -14.25
C ALA A 196 0.55 39.00 -15.24
N PRO A 197 0.52 39.94 -16.20
CA PRO A 197 1.65 40.20 -17.09
C PRO A 197 2.94 40.48 -16.31
N GLY A 198 3.95 39.63 -16.51
CA GLY A 198 5.24 39.68 -15.83
C GLY A 198 5.48 38.55 -14.82
N ASP A 199 4.45 37.80 -14.43
CA ASP A 199 4.57 36.69 -13.49
C ASP A 199 5.33 35.50 -14.09
N GLN A 200 5.93 34.68 -13.23
CA GLN A 200 6.70 33.50 -13.61
C GLN A 200 6.00 32.24 -13.13
N VAL A 201 5.68 31.36 -14.08
CA VAL A 201 5.04 30.07 -13.82
C VAL A 201 6.07 28.96 -13.96
N GLU A 202 6.22 28.17 -12.90
CA GLU A 202 7.24 27.13 -12.78
C GLU A 202 6.66 25.70 -12.81
N SER A 203 5.34 25.54 -12.68
CA SER A 203 4.65 24.25 -12.71
C SER A 203 3.73 24.12 -13.93
N ARG A 204 3.77 22.95 -14.57
CA ARG A 204 2.84 22.58 -15.67
C ARG A 204 1.40 22.36 -15.20
N LEU A 205 1.22 22.16 -13.89
CA LEU A 205 -0.09 21.98 -13.24
C LEU A 205 -0.66 23.31 -12.74
N PHE A 206 0.08 24.41 -12.88
CA PHE A 206 -0.41 25.70 -12.44
C PHE A 206 -1.44 26.24 -13.44
N VAL A 207 -2.66 26.45 -12.95
CA VAL A 207 -3.77 26.98 -13.73
C VAL A 207 -3.63 28.50 -13.88
N TRP A 208 -3.65 28.99 -15.12
CA TRP A 208 -3.52 30.43 -15.39
C TRP A 208 -4.85 31.16 -15.22
N MET A 209 -5.95 30.51 -15.58
CA MET A 209 -7.31 31.01 -15.46
C MET A 209 -8.29 29.84 -15.54
N ASN A 210 -9.46 30.02 -14.95
CA ASN A 210 -10.54 29.04 -14.93
C ASN A 210 -11.66 29.55 -15.84
N ILE A 211 -12.10 28.71 -16.77
CA ILE A 211 -13.22 29.00 -17.66
C ILE A 211 -14.36 28.06 -17.28
N VAL A 212 -15.48 28.61 -16.83
CA VAL A 212 -16.63 27.85 -16.36
C VAL A 212 -17.66 27.76 -17.49
N GLU A 213 -18.14 26.56 -17.78
CA GLU A 213 -19.15 26.35 -18.81
C GLU A 213 -20.51 26.97 -18.39
N GLU A 214 -21.39 27.25 -19.35
CA GLU A 214 -22.73 27.79 -19.06
C GLU A 214 -23.54 26.91 -18.08
N THR A 215 -23.31 25.59 -18.11
CA THR A 215 -24.00 24.63 -17.25
C THR A 215 -23.47 24.55 -15.81
N GLU A 216 -22.32 25.18 -15.55
CA GLU A 216 -21.59 25.12 -14.28
C GLU A 216 -21.57 26.48 -13.56
N ARG A 217 -22.21 27.49 -14.17
CA ARG A 217 -22.42 28.79 -13.54
C ARG A 217 -23.37 28.64 -12.36
N PHE A 218 -23.17 29.46 -11.34
CA PHE A 218 -24.08 29.57 -10.21
C PHE A 218 -24.78 30.92 -10.33
N THR A 219 -25.99 30.91 -10.90
CA THR A 219 -26.70 32.16 -11.23
C THR A 219 -27.48 32.69 -10.02
N ASN A 220 -27.88 33.96 -10.07
CA ASN A 220 -28.67 34.59 -9.00
C ASN A 220 -29.94 33.77 -8.63
N LEU A 221 -30.58 33.14 -9.63
CA LEU A 221 -31.72 32.26 -9.40
C LEU A 221 -31.34 30.96 -8.67
N MET A 222 -30.18 30.38 -9.01
CA MET A 222 -29.66 29.18 -8.33
C MET A 222 -29.32 29.47 -6.88
N GLU A 223 -28.76 30.64 -6.61
CA GLU A 223 -28.48 31.15 -5.27
C GLU A 223 -29.73 31.32 -4.42
N TYR A 224 -30.77 31.96 -4.98
CA TYR A 224 -32.07 32.04 -4.30
C TYR A 224 -32.63 30.64 -3.99
N GLN A 225 -32.51 29.71 -4.95
CA GLN A 225 -33.00 28.34 -4.80
C GLN A 225 -32.16 27.50 -3.82
N ALA A 226 -30.86 27.80 -3.65
CA ALA A 226 -29.98 27.09 -2.71
C ALA A 226 -30.47 27.21 -1.26
N GLY A 227 -31.10 28.34 -0.93
CA GLY A 227 -31.76 28.57 0.35
C GLY A 227 -33.07 27.81 0.55
N LEU A 228 -33.53 26.96 -0.38
CA LEU A 228 -34.81 26.25 -0.33
C LEU A 228 -34.64 24.71 -0.43
N ASP A 229 -35.50 23.95 0.25
CA ASP A 229 -35.62 22.49 0.04
C ASP A 229 -36.51 22.15 -1.18
N ASP A 230 -36.58 20.86 -1.54
CA ASP A 230 -37.44 20.34 -2.63
C ASP A 230 -38.94 20.68 -2.47
N ASP A 231 -39.39 20.98 -1.26
CA ASP A 231 -40.76 21.37 -0.91
C ASP A 231 -40.95 22.91 -0.90
N GLY A 232 -39.89 23.68 -1.18
CA GLY A 232 -39.87 25.14 -1.20
C GLY A 232 -39.78 25.80 0.18
N ASN A 233 -39.38 25.07 1.22
CA ASN A 233 -39.17 25.63 2.55
C ASN A 233 -37.73 26.16 2.69
N PRO A 234 -37.53 27.29 3.40
CA PRO A 234 -36.20 27.79 3.68
C PRO A 234 -35.32 26.78 4.44
N VAL A 235 -34.12 26.53 3.93
CA VAL A 235 -33.03 25.77 4.56
C VAL A 235 -31.86 26.70 4.88
N GLY A 236 -30.91 26.24 5.71
CA GLY A 236 -29.80 27.07 6.21
C GLY A 236 -28.84 27.62 5.15
N ARG A 237 -28.87 27.07 3.93
CA ARG A 237 -27.89 27.24 2.85
C ARG A 237 -28.10 28.49 1.97
N SER A 238 -28.47 29.61 2.57
CA SER A 238 -28.70 30.85 1.82
C SER A 238 -27.37 31.50 1.43
N THR A 239 -27.19 31.83 0.16
CA THR A 239 -26.02 32.55 -0.38
C THR A 239 -26.33 34.04 -0.61
N ASP A 240 -25.29 34.86 -0.74
CA ASP A 240 -25.37 36.28 -1.11
C ASP A 240 -24.97 36.46 -2.59
N PRO A 241 -25.92 36.79 -3.50
CA PRO A 241 -25.67 36.91 -4.96
C PRO A 241 -24.81 38.10 -5.38
N THR A 242 -24.24 38.77 -4.38
CA THR A 242 -23.30 39.87 -4.58
C THR A 242 -21.92 39.55 -4.03
N HIS A 243 -21.75 38.35 -3.45
CA HIS A 243 -20.54 37.86 -2.83
C HIS A 243 -20.44 36.33 -2.91
N GLY A 244 -19.57 35.85 -3.80
CA GLY A 244 -19.32 34.43 -4.04
C GLY A 244 -18.61 33.60 -2.97
N ASP A 245 -18.64 34.04 -1.71
CA ASP A 245 -18.07 33.38 -0.52
C ASP A 245 -18.76 34.05 0.66
N THR A 246 -19.96 33.57 0.98
CA THR A 246 -20.93 34.26 1.84
C THR A 246 -20.43 34.37 3.28
N ASP A 247 -19.70 33.38 3.77
CA ASP A 247 -19.25 33.29 5.16
C ASP A 247 -17.76 33.65 5.37
N LEU A 248 -17.01 33.83 4.29
CA LEU A 248 -15.61 34.26 4.25
C LEU A 248 -14.61 33.22 4.77
N ASP A 249 -14.93 31.92 4.63
CA ASP A 249 -14.01 30.83 4.96
C ASP A 249 -12.99 30.53 3.85
N GLY A 250 -13.28 30.99 2.62
CA GLY A 250 -12.44 30.86 1.43
C GLY A 250 -12.89 29.80 0.43
N LEU A 251 -13.96 29.05 0.73
CA LEU A 251 -14.67 28.20 -0.22
C LEU A 251 -15.71 29.05 -0.96
N LEU A 252 -15.99 28.72 -2.22
CA LEU A 252 -16.98 29.47 -3.01
C LEU A 252 -18.35 28.84 -2.82
N ASP A 253 -19.39 29.66 -2.68
CA ASP A 253 -20.77 29.19 -2.46
C ASP A 253 -21.22 28.18 -3.54
N GLY A 254 -20.81 28.40 -4.80
CA GLY A 254 -21.06 27.47 -5.90
C GLY A 254 -20.46 26.07 -5.69
N ILE A 255 -19.30 25.97 -5.01
CA ILE A 255 -18.68 24.69 -4.62
C ILE A 255 -19.43 24.06 -3.45
N GLU A 256 -19.84 24.86 -2.47
CA GLU A 256 -20.52 24.38 -1.26
C GLU A 256 -21.90 23.79 -1.55
N VAL A 257 -22.66 24.50 -2.38
CA VAL A 257 -24.01 24.12 -2.79
C VAL A 257 -23.95 23.04 -3.87
N GLY A 258 -23.06 23.19 -4.85
CA GLY A 258 -22.87 22.21 -5.92
C GLY A 258 -22.35 20.88 -5.37
N GLY A 259 -21.42 20.97 -4.43
CA GLY A 259 -20.74 19.85 -3.79
C GLY A 259 -19.57 19.31 -4.58
N TRP A 260 -18.75 18.51 -3.91
CA TRP A 260 -17.58 17.83 -4.48
C TRP A 260 -17.55 16.36 -4.09
N GLN A 261 -16.67 15.60 -4.72
CA GLN A 261 -16.50 14.19 -4.45
C GLN A 261 -15.22 13.93 -3.67
N ILE A 262 -15.34 13.21 -2.56
CA ILE A 262 -14.21 12.73 -1.75
C ILE A 262 -14.11 11.20 -1.80
N LEU A 263 -12.94 10.68 -1.44
CA LEU A 263 -12.68 9.25 -1.29
C LEU A 263 -12.57 8.91 0.20
N VAL A 264 -13.48 8.07 0.70
CA VAL A 264 -13.47 7.59 2.08
C VAL A 264 -13.23 6.10 2.12
N VAL A 265 -12.28 5.66 2.93
CA VAL A 265 -12.00 4.26 3.22
C VAL A 265 -12.63 3.95 4.58
N ASN A 266 -13.80 3.31 4.55
CA ASN A 266 -14.48 2.78 5.73
C ASN A 266 -14.92 1.35 5.43
N ARG A 267 -14.12 0.38 5.88
CA ARG A 267 -14.30 -1.06 5.63
C ARG A 267 -14.55 -1.36 4.14
N GLY A 268 -13.86 -0.61 3.29
CA GLY A 268 -14.02 -0.56 1.84
C GLY A 268 -13.88 0.87 1.31
N VAL A 269 -13.54 1.01 0.03
CA VAL A 269 -13.36 2.32 -0.62
C VAL A 269 -14.69 2.83 -1.17
N GLN A 270 -15.12 4.01 -0.73
CA GLN A 270 -16.37 4.65 -1.13
C GLN A 270 -16.13 6.07 -1.63
N LEU A 271 -16.80 6.43 -2.73
CA LEU A 271 -16.85 7.81 -3.20
C LEU A 271 -18.07 8.49 -2.59
N THR A 272 -17.84 9.57 -1.86
CA THR A 272 -18.89 10.31 -1.14
C THR A 272 -19.06 11.69 -1.75
N TRP A 273 -20.30 12.11 -1.97
CA TRP A 273 -20.63 13.47 -2.40
C TRP A 273 -20.83 14.33 -1.16
N VAL A 274 -20.06 15.40 -1.06
CA VAL A 274 -20.04 16.34 0.07
C VAL A 274 -20.63 17.66 -0.38
N VAL A 275 -21.36 18.30 0.53
CA VAL A 275 -21.91 19.65 0.39
C VAL A 275 -21.73 20.32 1.75
N SER A 276 -21.56 21.62 1.78
CA SER A 276 -21.48 22.42 3.01
C SER A 276 -22.59 23.47 3.06
N ASP A 277 -22.69 24.19 4.17
CA ASP A 277 -23.59 25.32 4.36
C ASP A 277 -22.83 26.64 4.16
N PRO A 278 -23.04 27.37 3.05
CA PRO A 278 -22.29 28.58 2.71
C PRO A 278 -22.49 29.76 3.66
N GLY A 279 -23.40 29.63 4.64
CA GLY A 279 -23.58 30.61 5.71
C GLY A 279 -22.73 30.32 6.96
N LEU A 280 -21.98 29.22 7.01
CA LEU A 280 -21.29 28.70 8.17
C LEU A 280 -19.86 28.26 7.83
N PRO A 281 -18.82 28.95 8.36
CA PRO A 281 -17.42 28.61 8.03
C PRO A 281 -16.92 27.23 8.47
N ASP A 282 -17.77 26.41 9.08
CA ASP A 282 -17.52 25.13 9.73
C ASP A 282 -18.91 24.50 9.92
N THR A 283 -19.33 23.76 8.89
CA THR A 283 -20.71 23.29 8.73
C THR A 283 -21.10 22.27 9.80
N ASP A 284 -20.20 21.35 10.15
CA ASP A 284 -20.46 20.29 11.12
C ASP A 284 -19.98 20.61 12.55
N SER A 285 -19.25 21.72 12.72
CA SER A 285 -18.75 22.23 13.99
C SER A 285 -17.72 21.32 14.67
N ASP A 286 -16.96 20.54 13.91
CA ASP A 286 -15.82 19.77 14.41
C ASP A 286 -14.57 20.65 14.65
N GLY A 287 -14.54 21.83 14.04
CA GLY A 287 -13.50 22.84 14.18
C GLY A 287 -12.43 22.84 13.09
N LEU A 288 -12.60 22.07 12.02
CA LEU A 288 -12.05 22.36 10.70
C LEU A 288 -13.01 23.31 9.96
N SER A 289 -12.50 24.09 9.02
CA SER A 289 -13.38 24.89 8.16
C SER A 289 -13.69 24.13 6.89
N ASP A 290 -14.83 24.41 6.27
CA ASP A 290 -15.27 23.73 5.05
C ASP A 290 -14.21 23.84 3.94
N PHE A 291 -13.56 25.00 3.82
CA PHE A 291 -12.39 25.18 2.96
C PHE A 291 -11.19 24.27 3.29
N MET A 292 -10.86 24.07 4.57
CA MET A 292 -9.75 23.19 4.97
C MET A 292 -10.05 21.73 4.64
N GLU A 293 -11.28 21.32 4.86
CA GLU A 293 -11.76 19.98 4.55
C GLU A 293 -11.85 19.73 3.06
N PHE A 294 -12.17 20.74 2.26
CA PHE A 294 -12.11 20.64 0.80
C PHE A 294 -10.67 20.54 0.27
N SER A 295 -9.74 21.34 0.81
CA SER A 295 -8.46 21.61 0.14
C SER A 295 -7.22 20.97 0.76
N SER A 296 -7.26 20.58 2.04
CA SER A 296 -6.05 20.32 2.82
C SER A 296 -6.04 19.02 3.63
N THR A 297 -7.18 18.38 3.81
CA THR A 297 -7.27 17.07 4.47
C THR A 297 -7.08 15.93 3.46
N CYS A 298 -6.70 14.73 3.93
CA CYS A 298 -6.63 13.52 3.12
C CYS A 298 -5.77 13.63 1.84
N ASP A 299 -4.56 14.16 1.97
CA ASP A 299 -3.63 14.42 0.86
C ASP A 299 -4.23 15.29 -0.27
N GLY A 300 -5.16 16.18 0.08
CA GLY A 300 -5.83 17.09 -0.86
C GLY A 300 -7.02 16.45 -1.59
N GLN A 301 -7.49 15.27 -1.16
CA GLN A 301 -8.76 14.68 -1.61
C GLN A 301 -9.96 15.19 -0.80
N GLY A 302 -9.70 15.71 0.40
CA GLY A 302 -10.68 16.29 1.28
C GLY A 302 -11.42 15.30 2.18
N SER A 303 -11.97 15.85 3.27
CA SER A 303 -12.83 15.19 4.26
C SER A 303 -14.27 15.72 4.11
N ASN A 304 -15.20 15.21 4.91
CA ASN A 304 -16.61 15.51 4.78
C ASN A 304 -17.04 16.65 5.71
N ALA A 305 -17.09 17.87 5.18
CA ALA A 305 -17.50 19.08 5.91
C ALA A 305 -18.90 19.07 6.55
N SER A 306 -19.72 18.08 6.23
CA SER A 306 -21.04 17.88 6.86
C SER A 306 -21.06 16.76 7.90
N ASN A 307 -19.91 16.14 8.21
CA ASN A 307 -19.82 14.97 9.07
C ASN A 307 -18.50 14.94 9.86
N THR A 308 -18.61 15.16 11.17
CA THR A 308 -17.49 15.34 12.10
C THR A 308 -16.50 14.16 12.22
N ASP A 309 -16.82 13.02 11.63
CA ASP A 309 -16.07 11.75 11.69
C ASP A 309 -16.25 11.07 10.31
N THR A 310 -15.37 11.44 9.39
CA THR A 310 -15.53 11.15 7.96
C THR A 310 -15.46 9.65 7.64
N ASP A 311 -14.52 8.92 8.25
CA ASP A 311 -14.34 7.49 8.02
C ASP A 311 -15.01 6.58 9.06
N GLY A 312 -15.57 7.14 10.14
CA GLY A 312 -16.43 6.43 11.07
C GLY A 312 -15.68 5.48 12.01
N ASP A 313 -14.41 5.74 12.29
CA ASP A 313 -13.58 4.97 13.23
C ASP A 313 -13.81 5.37 14.71
N GLY A 314 -14.49 6.50 14.93
CA GLY A 314 -14.85 7.02 16.25
C GLY A 314 -14.02 8.23 16.70
N GLU A 315 -13.10 8.70 15.88
CA GLU A 315 -12.35 9.94 16.06
C GLU A 315 -12.91 11.05 15.16
N SER A 316 -12.58 12.31 15.46
CA SER A 316 -13.07 13.45 14.66
C SER A 316 -12.00 13.96 13.71
N ASP A 317 -12.39 14.45 12.53
CA ASP A 317 -11.45 14.91 11.50
C ASP A 317 -10.45 15.96 12.03
N GLN A 318 -10.91 16.92 12.85
CA GLN A 318 -10.02 17.87 13.54
C GLN A 318 -8.95 17.19 14.41
N GLN A 319 -9.35 16.17 15.16
CA GLN A 319 -8.49 15.46 16.09
C GLN A 319 -7.37 14.75 15.33
N GLU A 320 -7.70 14.14 14.19
CA GLU A 320 -6.77 13.38 13.38
C GLU A 320 -5.83 14.25 12.56
N VAL A 321 -6.32 15.34 11.97
CA VAL A 321 -5.53 16.18 11.05
C VAL A 321 -4.80 17.32 11.79
N MET A 322 -5.41 17.93 12.80
CA MET A 322 -4.91 19.18 13.39
C MET A 322 -4.35 19.01 14.81
N LEU A 323 -5.03 18.25 15.66
CA LEU A 323 -4.60 18.08 17.06
C LEU A 323 -3.59 16.95 17.22
N GLY A 324 -3.77 15.84 16.51
CA GLY A 324 -2.97 14.64 16.58
C GLY A 324 -2.93 13.98 17.96
N TYR A 325 -2.18 12.90 18.05
CA TYR A 325 -2.02 12.09 19.27
C TYR A 325 -0.58 12.14 19.77
N LEU A 326 -0.36 11.66 20.98
CA LEU A 326 0.97 11.56 21.59
C LEU A 326 1.27 10.11 21.94
N PHE A 327 2.23 9.51 21.25
CA PHE A 327 2.78 8.20 21.58
C PHE A 327 4.24 8.36 22.01
N ASP A 328 4.60 7.84 23.18
CA ASP A 328 5.95 7.99 23.78
C ASP A 328 6.56 9.41 23.82
N GLY A 329 5.70 10.44 23.75
CA GLY A 329 6.09 11.84 23.81
C GLY A 329 6.36 12.50 22.44
N GLU A 330 6.20 11.77 21.35
CA GLU A 330 6.21 12.29 19.98
C GLU A 330 4.77 12.44 19.47
N GLN A 331 4.52 13.49 18.68
CA GLN A 331 3.21 13.76 18.13
C GLN A 331 3.06 13.10 16.76
N TYR A 332 1.94 12.40 16.54
CA TYR A 332 1.59 11.78 15.28
C TYR A 332 0.13 12.07 14.92
N PHE A 333 -0.24 11.77 13.68
CA PHE A 333 -1.54 12.05 13.09
C PHE A 333 -2.01 10.78 12.37
N THR A 334 -3.33 10.60 12.34
CA THR A 334 -4.04 9.56 11.58
C THR A 334 -4.76 10.22 10.40
N SER A 335 -5.40 9.43 9.56
CA SER A 335 -6.06 9.88 8.35
C SER A 335 -7.58 9.89 8.53
N ALA A 336 -8.19 11.08 8.57
CA ALA A 336 -9.65 11.24 8.71
C ALA A 336 -10.54 10.61 7.62
N CYS A 337 -9.96 10.09 6.54
CA CYS A 337 -10.67 9.37 5.49
C CYS A 337 -10.28 7.89 5.43
N MET A 338 -9.53 7.38 6.40
CA MET A 338 -9.10 5.99 6.45
C MET A 338 -9.16 5.48 7.88
N PHE A 339 -10.18 4.64 8.15
CA PHE A 339 -10.48 4.12 9.49
C PHE A 339 -9.36 3.27 10.15
N ASP A 340 -8.29 2.99 9.42
CA ASP A 340 -7.14 2.13 9.76
C ASP A 340 -5.95 2.65 8.93
N THR A 341 -5.26 3.65 9.46
CA THR A 341 -4.28 4.47 8.74
C THR A 341 -3.07 3.66 8.28
N ASP A 342 -2.59 2.72 9.10
CA ASP A 342 -1.43 1.88 8.78
C ASP A 342 -1.76 0.49 8.22
N ASN A 343 -3.05 0.15 8.13
CA ASN A 343 -3.60 -1.06 7.52
C ASN A 343 -3.17 -2.35 8.22
N ASP A 344 -3.03 -2.31 9.54
CA ASP A 344 -2.65 -3.48 10.34
C ASP A 344 -3.86 -4.34 10.76
N GLY A 345 -5.08 -3.82 10.57
CA GLY A 345 -6.35 -4.46 10.88
C GLY A 345 -7.02 -3.96 12.16
N LEU A 346 -6.41 -3.07 12.92
CA LEU A 346 -6.99 -2.32 14.02
C LEU A 346 -7.56 -0.99 13.50
N GLU A 347 -8.60 -0.47 14.15
CA GLU A 347 -9.20 0.81 13.74
C GLU A 347 -8.48 1.93 14.53
N ASP A 348 -8.16 3.07 13.91
CA ASP A 348 -7.32 4.09 14.55
C ASP A 348 -7.89 4.54 15.91
N GLY A 349 -9.20 4.75 15.99
CA GLY A 349 -9.94 5.05 17.22
C GLY A 349 -9.84 4.00 18.34
N GLU A 350 -9.68 2.71 18.00
CA GLU A 350 -9.41 1.63 18.95
C GLU A 350 -7.96 1.68 19.45
N GLU A 351 -7.02 1.99 18.58
CA GLU A 351 -5.60 2.01 18.92
C GLU A 351 -5.23 3.19 19.83
N VAL A 352 -5.89 4.34 19.67
CA VAL A 352 -5.70 5.50 20.56
C VAL A 352 -6.45 5.37 21.89
N ILE A 353 -7.48 4.52 21.94
CA ILE A 353 -8.26 4.23 23.15
C ILE A 353 -8.49 2.72 23.30
N ALA A 354 -7.78 2.09 24.25
CA ALA A 354 -7.95 0.68 24.58
C ALA A 354 -9.42 0.22 24.62
N GLY A 355 -9.80 -0.63 23.67
CA GLY A 355 -11.16 -1.15 23.55
C GLY A 355 -11.20 -2.67 23.49
N ALA A 356 -11.41 -3.27 22.31
CA ALA A 356 -11.61 -4.72 22.13
C ALA A 356 -10.41 -5.57 22.57
N ASP A 357 -9.18 -5.16 22.26
CA ASP A 357 -7.96 -5.92 22.60
C ASP A 357 -7.34 -5.49 23.95
N ASN A 358 -7.72 -4.31 24.47
CA ASN A 358 -7.19 -3.64 25.66
C ASN A 358 -5.75 -3.12 25.54
N PHE A 359 -5.22 -3.01 24.34
CA PHE A 359 -3.92 -2.38 24.07
C PHE A 359 -4.13 -0.95 23.53
N VAL A 360 -3.06 -0.16 23.60
CA VAL A 360 -3.00 1.17 22.97
C VAL A 360 -1.71 1.14 22.18
N THR A 361 -1.85 0.96 20.88
CA THR A 361 -0.78 0.86 19.90
C THR A 361 -0.64 2.18 19.15
N HIS A 362 0.30 2.25 18.23
CA HIS A 362 0.56 3.44 17.45
C HIS A 362 -0.19 3.37 16.12
N ALA A 363 -1.37 4.00 16.04
CA ALA A 363 -2.30 4.01 14.89
C ALA A 363 -1.82 4.54 13.51
N ASN A 364 -0.52 4.72 13.33
CA ASN A 364 0.08 5.06 12.03
C ASN A 364 1.45 4.38 11.91
N ASN A 365 1.59 3.25 12.58
CA ASN A 365 2.73 2.39 12.59
C ASN A 365 2.25 0.97 12.89
N SER A 366 2.06 0.18 11.84
CA SER A 366 1.45 -1.15 11.89
C SER A 366 2.15 -2.18 12.77
N ASP A 367 3.34 -1.87 13.30
CA ASP A 367 4.15 -2.74 14.16
C ASP A 367 4.78 -1.83 15.25
N THR A 368 4.06 -1.69 16.36
CA THR A 368 4.35 -0.69 17.39
C THR A 368 5.68 -0.95 18.10
N ASP A 369 6.02 -2.22 18.35
CA ASP A 369 7.24 -2.59 19.07
C ASP A 369 8.42 -3.00 18.16
N ASN A 370 8.19 -2.99 16.83
CA ASN A 370 9.17 -3.18 15.75
C ASN A 370 9.82 -4.56 15.77
N ASP A 371 9.03 -5.61 15.93
CA ASP A 371 9.49 -6.99 15.97
C ASP A 371 9.24 -7.79 14.68
N GLY A 372 8.48 -7.21 13.76
CA GLY A 372 8.10 -7.77 12.47
C GLY A 372 6.71 -8.44 12.43
N LEU A 373 5.98 -8.49 13.54
CA LEU A 373 4.57 -8.86 13.60
C LEU A 373 3.73 -7.59 13.66
N ILE A 374 2.71 -7.49 12.82
CA ILE A 374 1.81 -6.33 12.87
C ILE A 374 0.87 -6.43 14.07
N ASP A 375 0.51 -5.31 14.70
CA ASP A 375 -0.17 -5.29 16.00
C ASP A 375 -1.52 -6.05 15.94
N GLY A 376 -2.29 -5.84 14.87
CA GLY A 376 -3.52 -6.58 14.60
C GLY A 376 -3.33 -8.12 14.53
N ASN A 377 -2.18 -8.60 14.05
CA ASN A 377 -1.84 -10.03 13.97
C ASN A 377 -1.38 -10.61 15.31
N GLU A 378 -1.06 -9.78 16.29
CA GLU A 378 -0.67 -10.24 17.62
C GLU A 378 -1.88 -10.61 18.48
N ILE A 379 -2.97 -9.86 18.33
CA ILE A 379 -4.15 -10.01 19.18
C ILE A 379 -5.37 -10.57 18.43
N LEU A 380 -5.84 -9.90 17.38
CA LEU A 380 -7.14 -10.22 16.76
C LEU A 380 -7.03 -11.20 15.59
N PHE A 381 -5.97 -11.09 14.78
CA PHE A 381 -5.82 -11.78 13.51
C PHE A 381 -4.63 -12.75 13.47
N ILE A 382 -4.38 -13.44 14.58
CA ILE A 382 -3.27 -14.39 14.76
C ILE A 382 -2.97 -15.21 13.47
N PRO A 383 -1.75 -15.13 12.90
CA PRO A 383 -1.42 -15.62 11.55
C PRO A 383 -1.40 -17.16 11.42
N ARG A 384 -1.49 -17.89 12.55
CA ARG A 384 -1.49 -19.35 12.60
C ARG A 384 -2.46 -19.91 13.64
N PRO A 385 -3.04 -21.10 13.44
CA PRO A 385 -3.99 -21.71 14.37
C PRO A 385 -3.29 -22.18 15.66
N PHE A 386 -4.06 -22.52 16.70
CA PHE A 386 -3.52 -23.07 17.96
C PHE A 386 -2.45 -22.22 18.66
N GLN A 387 -2.29 -20.97 18.22
CA GLN A 387 -1.43 -19.95 18.81
C GLN A 387 -2.27 -19.08 19.75
N ARG A 388 -1.62 -18.55 20.78
CA ARG A 388 -2.20 -17.53 21.65
C ARG A 388 -1.62 -16.18 21.30
N GLU A 389 -2.36 -15.15 21.68
CA GLU A 389 -2.02 -13.74 21.52
C GLU A 389 -0.63 -13.43 22.11
N THR A 390 0.12 -12.58 21.41
CA THR A 390 1.37 -11.94 21.89
C THR A 390 1.05 -10.55 22.44
N ASN A 391 2.01 -9.66 22.59
CA ASN A 391 1.78 -8.32 23.15
C ASN A 391 2.42 -7.27 22.26
N PRO A 392 1.64 -6.41 21.58
CA PRO A 392 2.13 -5.47 20.57
C PRO A 392 2.95 -4.29 21.08
N LEU A 393 3.29 -4.31 22.37
CA LEU A 393 4.15 -3.33 23.02
C LEU A 393 5.46 -3.95 23.52
N ILE A 394 5.67 -5.25 23.28
CA ILE A 394 6.82 -6.02 23.73
C ILE A 394 7.25 -6.98 22.62
N ASN A 395 8.32 -6.59 21.93
CA ASN A 395 8.93 -7.32 20.82
C ASN A 395 9.45 -8.76 21.10
N ASP A 396 9.29 -9.27 22.32
CA ASP A 396 9.69 -10.60 22.80
C ASP A 396 8.81 -10.91 24.01
N THR A 397 7.61 -11.41 23.73
CA THR A 397 6.53 -11.54 24.72
C THR A 397 6.84 -12.60 25.78
N ASP A 398 7.52 -13.68 25.43
CA ASP A 398 7.88 -14.77 26.34
C ASP A 398 9.27 -14.59 27.01
N ALA A 399 10.00 -13.57 26.58
CA ALA A 399 11.30 -13.11 27.08
C ALA A 399 12.42 -14.14 26.91
N ASP A 400 12.40 -14.93 25.84
CA ASP A 400 13.41 -15.95 25.52
C ASP A 400 14.54 -15.47 24.60
N GLY A 401 14.40 -14.27 24.02
CA GLY A 401 15.41 -13.61 23.22
C GLY A 401 15.20 -13.76 21.71
N MET A 402 14.15 -14.46 21.29
CA MET A 402 13.62 -14.44 19.93
C MET A 402 12.51 -13.38 19.81
N LEU A 403 12.28 -12.86 18.61
CA LEU A 403 11.25 -11.83 18.38
C LEU A 403 9.95 -12.51 17.95
N ASP A 404 8.80 -12.01 18.41
CA ASP A 404 7.50 -12.68 18.18
C ASP A 404 7.21 -12.76 16.67
N GLY A 405 7.46 -11.67 15.94
CA GLY A 405 7.33 -11.62 14.47
C GLY A 405 8.22 -12.59 13.70
N TRP A 406 9.43 -12.85 14.20
CA TRP A 406 10.31 -13.85 13.59
C TRP A 406 9.83 -15.27 13.86
N GLU A 407 9.39 -15.57 15.08
CA GLU A 407 8.88 -16.89 15.46
C GLU A 407 7.55 -17.25 14.78
N MET A 408 6.71 -16.24 14.55
CA MET A 408 5.39 -16.39 13.93
C MET A 408 5.40 -16.18 12.42
N GLN A 409 6.59 -16.11 11.81
CA GLN A 409 6.72 -15.94 10.38
C GLN A 409 5.97 -17.05 9.63
N VAL A 410 5.12 -16.60 8.70
CA VAL A 410 4.37 -17.43 7.76
C VAL A 410 4.86 -17.15 6.35
N LYS A 411 4.56 -18.06 5.42
CA LYS A 411 5.03 -17.92 4.05
C LYS A 411 4.34 -16.74 3.35
N SER A 412 5.12 -15.73 3.00
CA SER A 412 4.69 -14.55 2.25
C SER A 412 5.50 -14.40 0.97
N THR A 413 4.82 -14.28 -0.17
CA THR A 413 5.47 -13.93 -1.43
C THR A 413 5.75 -12.44 -1.54
N GLU A 414 4.99 -11.61 -0.81
CA GLU A 414 5.14 -10.16 -0.80
C GLU A 414 6.39 -9.78 0.01
N ASP A 415 6.57 -10.42 1.16
CA ASP A 415 7.70 -10.19 2.07
C ASP A 415 8.90 -11.11 1.80
N ASN A 416 8.78 -12.02 0.82
CA ASN A 416 9.80 -13.00 0.44
C ASN A 416 10.30 -13.85 1.63
N THR A 417 9.35 -14.34 2.45
CA THR A 417 9.62 -15.12 3.66
C THR A 417 9.29 -16.60 3.50
N ASN A 418 10.03 -17.44 4.21
CA ASN A 418 9.66 -18.82 4.47
C ASN A 418 8.88 -18.93 5.79
N SER A 419 8.29 -20.09 6.06
CA SER A 419 7.50 -20.26 7.28
C SER A 419 8.35 -20.89 8.37
N HIS A 420 8.44 -20.20 9.52
CA HIS A 420 9.00 -20.75 10.76
C HIS A 420 7.94 -21.50 11.59
N SER A 421 6.69 -21.50 11.11
CA SER A 421 5.56 -22.09 11.82
C SER A 421 5.50 -23.61 11.62
N LEU A 422 6.30 -24.36 12.39
CA LEU A 422 6.26 -25.83 12.45
C LEU A 422 5.41 -26.32 13.63
N TRP A 423 4.31 -27.02 13.32
CA TRP A 423 3.47 -27.67 14.32
C TRP A 423 3.97 -29.07 14.62
N VAL A 424 4.39 -29.31 15.86
CA VAL A 424 4.91 -30.60 16.32
C VAL A 424 3.82 -31.34 17.07
N ALA A 425 3.51 -32.57 16.67
CA ALA A 425 2.50 -33.39 17.35
C ALA A 425 2.95 -34.84 17.58
N THR A 426 2.82 -35.32 18.82
CA THR A 426 3.12 -36.73 19.20
C THR A 426 1.88 -37.62 19.29
N SER A 427 0.70 -37.04 19.08
CA SER A 427 -0.58 -37.75 18.98
C SER A 427 -1.34 -37.25 17.76
N SER A 428 -2.28 -38.06 17.26
CA SER A 428 -3.19 -37.63 16.20
C SER A 428 -3.98 -36.38 16.60
N TRP A 429 -4.23 -35.50 15.64
CA TRP A 429 -4.91 -34.22 15.84
C TRP A 429 -5.76 -33.87 14.61
N ASP A 430 -6.77 -33.02 14.78
CA ASP A 430 -7.65 -32.62 13.69
C ASP A 430 -7.20 -31.28 13.09
N ARG A 431 -7.03 -31.25 11.77
CA ARG A 431 -6.56 -30.05 11.06
C ARG A 431 -7.65 -28.97 11.04
N PRO A 432 -7.34 -27.72 11.43
CA PRO A 432 -8.29 -26.62 11.42
C PRO A 432 -8.71 -26.26 9.98
N GLY A 433 -9.94 -25.77 9.82
CA GLY A 433 -10.51 -25.39 8.52
C GLY A 433 -10.86 -26.57 7.59
N CYS A 434 -10.68 -27.82 8.04
CA CYS A 434 -11.02 -29.01 7.25
C CYS A 434 -12.45 -29.49 7.52
N THR A 435 -13.20 -29.77 6.44
CA THR A 435 -14.49 -30.47 6.53
C THR A 435 -14.33 -31.91 6.09
N GLU A 436 -14.67 -32.87 6.95
CA GLU A 436 -14.60 -34.30 6.62
C GLU A 436 -15.47 -34.63 5.40
N THR A 437 -14.89 -35.34 4.44
CA THR A 437 -15.64 -35.92 3.32
C THR A 437 -15.30 -37.40 3.18
N GLN A 438 -16.08 -38.14 2.38
CA GLN A 438 -15.83 -39.58 2.17
C GLN A 438 -14.44 -39.90 1.58
N SER A 439 -13.73 -38.89 1.05
CA SER A 439 -12.42 -39.00 0.42
C SER A 439 -11.33 -38.13 1.06
N ASN A 440 -11.65 -37.34 2.10
CA ASN A 440 -10.69 -36.46 2.77
C ASN A 440 -10.86 -36.56 4.29
N SER A 441 -9.84 -37.08 4.97
CA SER A 441 -9.78 -37.13 6.43
C SER A 441 -9.16 -35.83 6.94
N CYS A 442 -9.75 -35.25 7.98
CA CYS A 442 -9.17 -34.10 8.67
C CYS A 442 -8.16 -34.51 9.76
N LEU A 443 -8.17 -35.79 10.14
CA LEU A 443 -7.25 -36.35 11.10
C LEU A 443 -5.84 -36.43 10.49
N MET A 444 -4.89 -35.83 11.19
CA MET A 444 -3.46 -35.85 10.90
C MET A 444 -2.77 -36.84 11.83
N GLU A 445 -1.77 -37.54 11.29
CA GLU A 445 -0.92 -38.45 12.07
C GLU A 445 0.11 -37.67 12.90
N PRO A 446 0.76 -38.28 13.91
CA PRO A 446 1.88 -37.65 14.60
C PRO A 446 3.04 -37.31 13.65
N GLY A 447 3.68 -36.14 13.83
CA GLY A 447 4.76 -35.61 13.00
C GLY A 447 4.92 -34.10 13.15
N GLY A 448 5.89 -33.53 12.43
CA GLY A 448 6.09 -32.10 12.24
C GLY A 448 5.45 -31.62 10.93
N TYR A 449 4.59 -30.60 11.01
CA TYR A 449 3.85 -30.07 9.87
C TYR A 449 4.02 -28.56 9.76
N VAL A 450 4.51 -28.09 8.61
CA VAL A 450 4.67 -26.67 8.33
C VAL A 450 3.31 -26.03 8.04
N TRP A 451 3.06 -24.88 8.64
CA TRP A 451 1.91 -24.03 8.36
C TRP A 451 2.28 -22.96 7.35
N ILE A 452 1.53 -22.87 6.25
CA ILE A 452 1.84 -21.90 5.19
C ILE A 452 1.28 -20.52 5.55
N ASN A 453 -0.04 -20.42 5.69
CA ASN A 453 -0.84 -19.25 6.09
C ASN A 453 -2.33 -19.65 6.07
N TRP A 454 -3.26 -18.74 6.38
CA TRP A 454 -4.70 -19.05 6.38
C TRP A 454 -5.30 -19.48 5.03
N LEU A 455 -4.66 -19.14 3.90
CA LEU A 455 -5.08 -19.56 2.56
C LEU A 455 -4.52 -20.94 2.18
N GLY A 456 -3.26 -21.21 2.51
CA GLY A 456 -2.57 -22.46 2.20
C GLY A 456 -2.85 -23.59 3.20
N GLY A 457 -3.11 -23.23 4.46
CA GLY A 457 -3.28 -24.17 5.57
C GLY A 457 -1.99 -24.90 5.94
N PHE A 458 -2.14 -26.05 6.60
CA PHE A 458 -1.03 -26.98 6.84
C PHE A 458 -0.66 -27.76 5.59
N GLU A 459 0.64 -27.92 5.37
CA GLU A 459 1.16 -28.89 4.44
C GLU A 459 0.73 -30.31 4.83
N LEU A 460 0.30 -31.09 3.83
CA LEU A 460 -0.23 -32.44 4.07
C LEU A 460 0.88 -33.48 4.22
N GLN A 461 2.07 -33.20 3.66
CA GLN A 461 3.26 -33.99 3.88
C GLN A 461 3.91 -33.52 5.17
N LYS A 462 4.37 -34.48 5.98
CA LYS A 462 5.19 -34.16 7.14
C LYS A 462 6.53 -33.63 6.63
N LYS A 463 7.03 -32.56 7.23
CA LYS A 463 8.42 -32.15 7.05
C LYS A 463 9.33 -33.12 7.80
N TYR A 464 8.97 -33.44 9.05
CA TYR A 464 9.71 -34.39 9.89
C TYR A 464 8.81 -35.46 10.52
N GLU A 465 9.31 -36.69 10.58
CA GLU A 465 8.77 -37.73 11.43
C GLU A 465 9.16 -37.50 12.91
N VAL A 466 8.38 -38.06 13.83
CA VAL A 466 8.60 -37.86 15.27
C VAL A 466 9.98 -38.35 15.76
N PHE A 467 10.60 -39.28 15.03
CA PHE A 467 11.92 -39.81 15.37
C PHE A 467 13.08 -39.02 14.74
N GLU A 468 12.80 -38.12 13.80
CA GLU A 468 13.79 -37.26 13.14
C GLU A 468 14.02 -35.99 13.96
N MET A 469 12.95 -35.44 14.55
CA MET A 469 13.02 -34.26 15.42
C MET A 469 13.68 -34.57 16.78
N ASN A 470 14.49 -33.64 17.28
CA ASN A 470 15.09 -33.73 18.61
C ASN A 470 14.15 -33.22 19.72
N LEU A 471 13.24 -34.10 20.17
CA LEU A 471 12.28 -33.80 21.25
C LEU A 471 12.87 -33.96 22.66
N SER A 472 14.20 -33.99 22.82
CA SER A 472 14.85 -34.25 24.11
C SER A 472 14.73 -33.03 25.03
N GLY A 473 13.84 -33.10 26.02
CA GLY A 473 13.58 -31.98 26.92
C GLY A 473 12.45 -31.06 26.45
N PHE A 474 11.94 -31.28 25.22
CA PHE A 474 10.79 -30.59 24.67
C PHE A 474 9.49 -31.17 25.28
N ASP A 475 8.94 -30.46 26.27
CA ASP A 475 7.71 -30.88 26.95
C ASP A 475 6.50 -30.80 26.01
N MET A 476 5.77 -31.91 25.90
CA MET A 476 4.56 -32.05 25.06
C MET A 476 3.29 -32.16 25.92
N PRO A 477 2.83 -31.07 26.56
CA PRO A 477 1.60 -31.08 27.33
C PRO A 477 0.38 -31.29 26.42
N GLY A 478 -0.76 -31.64 27.02
CA GLY A 478 -2.02 -31.64 26.29
C GLY A 478 -2.43 -30.21 25.98
N ASN A 479 -2.61 -29.88 24.71
CA ASN A 479 -2.97 -28.55 24.25
C ASN A 479 -4.50 -28.46 24.07
N PRO A 480 -5.17 -27.57 24.84
CA PRO A 480 -6.62 -27.42 24.77
C PRO A 480 -7.12 -26.83 23.45
N LEU A 481 -6.27 -26.14 22.68
CA LEU A 481 -6.63 -25.53 21.40
C LEU A 481 -6.80 -26.56 20.28
N CYS A 482 -6.21 -27.75 20.42
CA CYS A 482 -6.37 -28.89 19.52
C CYS A 482 -7.13 -30.06 20.17
N ASP A 483 -8.19 -29.77 20.95
CA ASP A 483 -9.02 -30.77 21.64
C ASP A 483 -8.25 -31.72 22.59
N GLY A 484 -7.15 -31.23 23.17
CA GLY A 484 -6.34 -31.97 24.13
C GLY A 484 -5.28 -32.87 23.48
N CYS A 485 -4.98 -32.67 22.20
CA CYS A 485 -3.86 -33.33 21.53
C CYS A 485 -2.52 -32.99 22.22
N LYS A 486 -1.51 -33.83 22.07
CA LYS A 486 -0.14 -33.54 22.50
C LYS A 486 0.62 -32.87 21.36
N GLY A 487 0.37 -31.59 21.16
CA GLY A 487 1.02 -30.77 20.14
C GLY A 487 1.27 -29.33 20.60
N ARG A 488 2.35 -28.74 20.11
CA ARG A 488 2.73 -27.34 20.30
C ARG A 488 3.51 -26.84 19.07
N TRP A 489 3.57 -25.53 18.90
CA TRP A 489 4.48 -24.91 17.94
C TRP A 489 5.94 -25.14 18.38
N ALA A 490 6.83 -25.29 17.40
CA ALA A 490 8.27 -25.40 17.63
C ALA A 490 8.83 -24.13 18.28
N LEU A 491 8.34 -22.98 17.80
CA LEU A 491 8.55 -21.64 18.35
C LEU A 491 7.21 -21.12 18.85
N ASP A 492 7.08 -20.73 20.12
CA ASP A 492 5.83 -20.21 20.70
C ASP A 492 6.10 -18.93 21.51
N PRO A 493 5.92 -17.74 20.90
CA PRO A 493 6.21 -16.46 21.56
C PRO A 493 5.14 -16.05 22.59
N SER A 494 4.08 -16.85 22.78
CA SER A 494 2.96 -16.40 23.60
C SER A 494 3.30 -16.24 25.08
N LEU A 495 2.64 -15.29 25.74
CA LEU A 495 2.92 -14.96 27.13
C LEU A 495 2.82 -16.18 28.08
N ASN A 496 3.93 -16.52 28.73
CA ASN A 496 4.12 -17.71 29.59
C ASN A 496 4.12 -19.06 28.86
N SER A 497 4.46 -19.08 27.57
CA SER A 497 4.87 -20.29 26.87
C SER A 497 6.15 -20.87 27.49
N LEU A 498 6.60 -22.01 26.94
CA LEU A 498 7.86 -22.63 27.34
C LEU A 498 8.95 -22.14 26.38
N LYS A 499 9.81 -21.23 26.87
CA LYS A 499 11.07 -20.80 26.23
C LYS A 499 11.64 -21.87 25.31
N ASP A 500 11.81 -21.53 24.05
CA ASP A 500 12.27 -22.44 23.03
C ASP A 500 13.54 -22.01 22.27
N ASP A 501 14.16 -20.90 22.70
CA ASP A 501 15.50 -20.42 22.29
C ASP A 501 16.61 -21.49 22.27
N THR A 502 16.55 -22.49 23.15
CA THR A 502 17.59 -23.53 23.30
C THR A 502 17.26 -24.88 22.66
N TYR A 503 16.08 -25.04 22.07
CA TYR A 503 15.77 -26.25 21.32
C TYR A 503 16.33 -26.16 19.91
N ASP A 504 16.49 -27.33 19.30
CA ASP A 504 16.98 -27.57 17.95
C ASP A 504 15.99 -28.62 17.43
N ILE A 505 15.00 -28.18 16.65
CA ILE A 505 13.82 -28.98 16.36
C ILE A 505 13.98 -29.84 15.10
N ASP A 506 14.66 -29.29 14.10
CA ASP A 506 15.04 -29.91 12.83
C ASP A 506 16.33 -30.75 12.93
N ASN A 507 17.01 -30.71 14.08
CA ASN A 507 18.11 -31.61 14.45
C ASN A 507 19.34 -31.44 13.55
N ASP A 508 19.66 -30.21 13.21
CA ASP A 508 20.79 -29.77 12.39
C ASP A 508 22.02 -29.38 13.25
N THR A 509 21.87 -29.38 14.59
CA THR A 509 22.83 -28.98 15.63
C THR A 509 22.94 -27.48 15.94
N LEU A 510 22.10 -26.64 15.36
CA LEU A 510 21.95 -25.23 15.65
C LEU A 510 20.69 -25.00 16.49
N PRO A 511 20.78 -24.38 17.68
CA PRO A 511 19.57 -24.08 18.46
C PRO A 511 18.84 -22.85 17.89
N ASN A 512 17.51 -22.85 17.94
CA ASN A 512 16.61 -21.81 17.43
C ASN A 512 17.10 -20.36 17.70
N GLY A 513 17.55 -20.04 18.92
CA GLY A 513 18.01 -18.69 19.24
C GLY A 513 19.28 -18.25 18.49
N ALA A 514 20.14 -19.20 18.11
CA ALA A 514 21.34 -18.97 17.28
C ALA A 514 21.00 -18.74 15.80
N GLU A 515 19.79 -19.10 15.39
CA GLU A 515 19.28 -18.96 14.02
C GLU A 515 18.63 -17.60 13.78
N SER A 516 18.33 -16.86 14.86
CA SER A 516 17.76 -15.52 14.78
C SER A 516 18.52 -14.60 13.81
N PRO A 517 17.86 -13.58 13.23
CA PRO A 517 18.45 -12.72 12.20
C PRO A 517 19.73 -12.00 12.64
N SER A 518 19.86 -11.75 13.95
CA SER A 518 21.03 -11.11 14.57
C SER A 518 22.28 -12.00 14.65
N ASN A 519 22.10 -13.32 14.49
CA ASN A 519 23.14 -14.34 14.57
C ASN A 519 23.40 -14.91 13.17
N TRP A 520 22.87 -16.09 12.83
CA TRP A 520 23.09 -16.75 11.53
C TRP A 520 21.96 -16.55 10.52
N ASN A 521 20.79 -16.03 10.94
CA ASN A 521 19.64 -15.77 10.05
C ASN A 521 19.27 -16.99 9.21
N THR A 522 19.11 -18.12 9.88
CA THR A 522 18.66 -19.38 9.32
C THR A 522 17.20 -19.63 9.68
N ASN A 523 16.62 -20.64 9.06
CA ASN A 523 15.25 -21.04 9.27
C ASN A 523 15.20 -22.18 10.32
N PRO A 524 14.72 -21.93 11.54
CA PRO A 524 14.78 -22.88 12.66
C PRO A 524 13.88 -24.12 12.54
N VAL A 525 13.30 -24.35 11.38
CA VAL A 525 12.47 -25.52 11.07
C VAL A 525 12.84 -26.14 9.72
N ASP A 526 14.00 -25.76 9.19
CA ASP A 526 14.57 -26.23 7.94
C ASP A 526 16.08 -26.41 8.13
N ASP A 527 16.52 -27.66 8.12
CA ASP A 527 17.88 -28.07 8.44
C ASP A 527 18.94 -27.58 7.43
N ASP A 528 18.53 -27.14 6.24
CA ASP A 528 19.37 -26.62 5.14
C ASP A 528 18.68 -25.36 4.60
N THR A 529 19.04 -24.20 5.15
CA THR A 529 18.34 -22.93 4.90
C THR A 529 18.54 -22.42 3.47
N ASP A 530 19.75 -22.54 2.94
CA ASP A 530 20.12 -21.97 1.66
C ASP A 530 20.08 -22.98 0.49
N GLY A 531 19.91 -24.27 0.79
CA GLY A 531 19.67 -25.34 -0.15
C GLY A 531 20.94 -25.87 -0.81
N ASP A 532 22.09 -25.75 -0.16
CA ASP A 532 23.38 -26.18 -0.67
C ASP A 532 23.78 -27.62 -0.29
N MET A 533 22.88 -28.32 0.43
CA MET A 533 23.01 -29.69 0.96
C MET A 533 23.82 -29.82 2.26
N LEU A 534 24.26 -28.73 2.87
CA LEU A 534 24.90 -28.72 4.18
C LEU A 534 23.88 -28.35 5.27
N PRO A 535 23.92 -29.00 6.45
CA PRO A 535 23.10 -28.58 7.56
C PRO A 535 23.60 -27.30 8.22
N ASP A 536 22.71 -26.39 8.60
CA ASP A 536 23.10 -25.05 9.06
C ASP A 536 24.06 -25.13 10.28
N GLY A 537 23.75 -25.96 11.28
CA GLY A 537 24.60 -26.17 12.45
C GLY A 537 25.98 -26.76 12.15
N TRP A 538 26.10 -27.58 11.09
CA TRP A 538 27.37 -28.12 10.63
C TRP A 538 28.25 -27.02 10.03
N GLU A 539 27.68 -26.17 9.18
CA GLU A 539 28.38 -25.04 8.57
C GLU A 539 28.86 -24.05 9.61
N VAL A 540 28.00 -23.68 10.56
CA VAL A 540 28.34 -22.80 11.68
C VAL A 540 29.55 -23.33 12.44
N LYS A 541 29.57 -24.62 12.76
CA LYS A 541 30.67 -25.25 13.51
C LYS A 541 31.99 -25.12 12.77
N TYR A 542 32.05 -25.45 11.48
CA TYR A 542 33.30 -25.42 10.71
C TYR A 542 33.70 -24.01 10.27
N SER A 543 32.75 -23.11 10.08
CA SER A 543 33.01 -21.68 9.94
C SER A 543 33.72 -21.10 11.16
N TYR A 544 33.29 -21.44 12.37
CA TYR A 544 34.01 -21.06 13.59
C TYR A 544 35.42 -21.68 13.66
N GLU A 545 35.58 -22.92 13.22
CA GLU A 545 36.88 -23.61 13.20
C GLU A 545 37.86 -22.94 12.22
N ALA A 546 37.41 -22.63 11.00
CA ALA A 546 38.20 -21.95 9.97
C ALA A 546 38.75 -20.58 10.45
N ILE A 547 37.88 -19.80 11.12
CA ILE A 547 38.24 -18.50 11.69
C ILE A 547 39.27 -18.68 12.82
N ASN A 548 39.08 -19.66 13.71
CA ASN A 548 40.01 -19.93 14.82
C ASN A 548 41.37 -20.43 14.33
N ASN A 549 41.39 -21.20 13.24
CA ASN A 549 42.60 -21.72 12.61
C ASN A 549 43.30 -20.67 11.72
N ASN A 550 42.74 -19.46 11.57
CA ASN A 550 43.22 -18.36 10.73
C ASN A 550 43.35 -18.75 9.24
N LEU A 551 42.49 -19.65 8.77
CA LEU A 551 42.40 -20.02 7.34
C LEU A 551 41.80 -18.86 6.53
N VAL A 552 40.84 -18.18 7.14
CA VAL A 552 40.20 -16.98 6.60
C VAL A 552 40.21 -15.85 7.62
N SER A 553 40.04 -14.62 7.15
CA SER A 553 39.95 -13.45 8.02
C SER A 553 38.53 -12.92 8.07
N ASN A 554 38.08 -12.51 9.27
CA ASN A 554 36.75 -11.91 9.43
C ASN A 554 36.55 -10.69 8.51
N SER A 555 37.61 -9.98 8.14
CA SER A 555 37.53 -8.85 7.19
C SER A 555 37.30 -9.26 5.73
N THR A 556 37.68 -10.48 5.35
CA THR A 556 37.45 -11.01 3.99
C THR A 556 36.02 -11.51 3.86
N ILE A 557 35.55 -12.25 4.86
CA ILE A 557 34.20 -12.84 4.94
C ILE A 557 33.12 -11.73 4.93
N ASN A 558 33.24 -10.75 5.84
CA ASN A 558 32.32 -9.60 5.88
C ASN A 558 32.30 -8.74 4.61
N ALA A 559 33.33 -8.84 3.73
CA ALA A 559 33.34 -8.08 2.48
C ALA A 559 32.31 -8.61 1.47
N TYR A 560 31.94 -9.89 1.59
CA TYR A 560 30.95 -10.57 0.76
C TYR A 560 29.56 -10.59 1.38
N GLY A 561 29.44 -10.18 2.66
CA GLY A 561 28.18 -10.22 3.41
C GLY A 561 27.99 -11.52 4.20
N ALA A 562 28.85 -12.52 3.98
CA ALA A 562 28.91 -13.75 4.75
C ALA A 562 29.33 -13.50 6.21
N ARG A 563 28.92 -14.42 7.08
CA ARG A 563 29.29 -14.56 8.49
C ARG A 563 30.28 -15.71 8.73
N GLY A 564 30.43 -16.60 7.75
CA GLY A 564 31.29 -17.78 7.77
C GLY A 564 32.07 -18.01 6.47
N VAL A 565 32.82 -19.10 6.39
CA VAL A 565 33.32 -19.63 5.10
C VAL A 565 32.27 -20.47 4.39
N MET A 566 31.37 -21.05 5.19
CA MET A 566 30.15 -21.72 4.81
C MET A 566 29.09 -21.06 5.70
N ASP A 567 28.51 -19.96 5.21
CA ASP A 567 27.46 -19.22 5.89
C ASP A 567 26.12 -19.85 5.51
N PRO A 568 25.40 -20.48 6.45
CA PRO A 568 24.18 -21.25 6.17
C PRO A 568 23.01 -20.43 5.61
N SER A 569 23.14 -19.10 5.58
CA SER A 569 22.16 -18.21 4.94
C SER A 569 22.50 -17.89 3.49
N MET A 570 23.61 -18.40 2.95
CA MET A 570 24.13 -18.06 1.65
C MET A 570 24.82 -19.27 0.97
N ALA A 571 24.12 -19.86 0.00
CA ALA A 571 24.60 -21.06 -0.69
C ALA A 571 25.97 -20.95 -1.39
N ASP A 572 26.50 -19.73 -1.60
CA ASP A 572 27.85 -19.44 -2.13
C ASP A 572 28.43 -18.28 -1.31
N SER A 573 29.18 -18.60 -0.26
CA SER A 573 29.63 -17.66 0.76
C SER A 573 30.67 -16.67 0.28
N ASP A 574 31.50 -17.06 -0.69
CA ASP A 574 32.61 -16.25 -1.17
C ASP A 574 32.38 -15.64 -2.57
N LEU A 575 31.25 -15.99 -3.19
CA LEU A 575 30.73 -15.51 -4.48
C LEU A 575 31.62 -15.89 -5.67
N ASP A 576 32.29 -17.04 -5.63
CA ASP A 576 33.09 -17.55 -6.74
C ASP A 576 32.29 -18.33 -7.80
N GLY A 577 31.03 -18.67 -7.49
CA GLY A 577 30.09 -19.37 -8.35
C GLY A 577 30.02 -20.88 -8.14
N ILE A 578 30.67 -21.41 -7.11
CA ILE A 578 30.51 -22.77 -6.59
C ILE A 578 29.75 -22.66 -5.27
N ASN A 579 28.81 -23.58 -5.03
CA ASN A 579 28.11 -23.59 -3.76
C ASN A 579 28.97 -24.17 -2.64
N ASP A 580 28.78 -23.74 -1.41
CA ASP A 580 29.60 -24.13 -0.26
C ASP A 580 29.64 -25.67 -0.10
N GLY A 581 28.53 -26.39 -0.27
CA GLY A 581 28.49 -27.86 -0.28
C GLY A 581 29.33 -28.56 -1.38
N GLU A 582 29.58 -27.88 -2.51
CA GLU A 582 30.41 -28.36 -3.62
C GLU A 582 31.87 -27.87 -3.56
N GLU A 583 32.23 -27.05 -2.57
CA GLU A 583 33.59 -26.57 -2.37
C GLU A 583 34.51 -27.62 -1.71
N ASP A 584 35.83 -27.44 -1.92
CA ASP A 584 36.92 -28.18 -1.26
C ASP A 584 37.95 -27.14 -0.76
N PRO A 585 37.74 -26.53 0.42
CA PRO A 585 38.56 -25.42 0.91
C PRO A 585 40.00 -25.80 1.29
N ASP A 586 40.23 -27.04 1.73
CA ASP A 586 41.53 -27.50 2.22
C ASP A 586 42.34 -28.31 1.21
N MET A 587 41.74 -28.64 0.06
CA MET A 587 42.33 -29.30 -1.10
C MET A 587 42.95 -30.65 -0.76
N ASP A 588 42.24 -31.45 0.05
CA ASP A 588 42.73 -32.73 0.56
C ASP A 588 42.30 -33.96 -0.28
N GLY A 589 41.60 -33.73 -1.39
CA GLY A 589 41.27 -34.75 -2.37
C GLY A 589 42.48 -35.45 -3.01
N LEU A 590 42.23 -36.41 -3.90
CA LEU A 590 43.28 -37.21 -4.52
C LEU A 590 44.10 -36.39 -5.53
N ASN A 591 45.42 -36.53 -5.45
CA ASN A 591 46.34 -35.87 -6.36
C ASN A 591 46.10 -36.23 -7.84
N ARG A 592 45.51 -35.29 -8.60
CA ARG A 592 45.19 -35.42 -10.04
C ARG A 592 46.38 -35.87 -10.89
N THR A 593 47.57 -35.32 -10.64
CA THR A 593 48.78 -35.70 -11.41
C THR A 593 49.19 -37.15 -11.15
N GLY A 594 48.95 -37.64 -9.94
CA GLY A 594 49.12 -39.05 -9.58
C GLY A 594 48.11 -39.94 -10.29
N LEU A 595 46.84 -39.55 -10.27
CA LEU A 595 45.74 -40.28 -10.93
C LEU A 595 45.95 -40.38 -12.45
N ILE A 596 46.29 -39.29 -13.13
CA ILE A 596 46.55 -39.31 -14.57
C ILE A 596 47.71 -40.25 -14.91
N LYS A 597 48.77 -40.29 -14.10
CA LYS A 597 49.88 -41.24 -14.32
C LYS A 597 49.48 -42.69 -14.08
N LYS A 598 48.49 -42.93 -13.21
CA LYS A 598 47.98 -44.25 -12.85
C LYS A 598 47.06 -44.79 -13.96
N TYR A 599 46.01 -44.03 -14.32
CA TYR A 599 44.97 -44.47 -15.25
C TYR A 599 45.22 -44.09 -16.73
N CYS A 600 46.12 -43.13 -17.00
CA CYS A 600 46.51 -42.72 -18.34
C CYS A 600 48.01 -42.37 -18.45
N PRO A 601 48.91 -43.35 -18.24
CA PRO A 601 50.36 -43.12 -18.27
C PRO A 601 50.88 -42.60 -19.62
N GLY A 602 50.13 -42.83 -20.71
CA GLY A 602 50.40 -42.30 -22.06
C GLY A 602 49.94 -40.86 -22.29
N TYR A 603 49.31 -40.19 -21.31
CA TYR A 603 48.84 -38.82 -21.45
C TYR A 603 49.99 -37.87 -21.83
N ASN A 604 49.84 -37.16 -22.96
CA ASN A 604 50.87 -36.28 -23.54
C ASN A 604 52.23 -36.95 -23.87
N ASP A 605 52.32 -38.28 -23.88
CA ASP A 605 53.49 -39.02 -24.34
C ASP A 605 53.28 -39.59 -25.75
N SER A 606 53.96 -39.02 -26.74
CA SER A 606 53.93 -39.52 -28.12
C SER A 606 54.49 -40.94 -28.33
N THR A 607 55.09 -41.53 -27.29
CA THR A 607 55.75 -42.85 -27.30
C THR A 607 55.01 -43.92 -26.50
N ASN A 608 54.06 -43.55 -25.64
CA ASN A 608 53.19 -44.47 -24.91
C ASN A 608 51.72 -44.07 -25.15
N ALA A 609 50.91 -45.00 -25.65
CA ALA A 609 49.49 -44.77 -25.92
C ALA A 609 48.57 -45.46 -24.90
N GLU A 610 49.12 -46.01 -23.81
CA GLU A 610 48.35 -46.65 -22.74
C GLU A 610 47.56 -45.59 -21.97
N CYS A 611 46.25 -45.57 -22.21
CA CYS A 611 45.32 -44.66 -21.57
C CYS A 611 43.95 -45.33 -21.43
N ASN A 612 43.61 -45.72 -20.20
CA ASN A 612 42.37 -46.42 -19.89
C ASN A 612 41.24 -45.44 -19.57
N ILE A 613 41.58 -44.34 -18.90
CA ILE A 613 40.66 -43.22 -18.60
C ILE A 613 41.29 -41.92 -19.12
N ASP A 614 40.81 -41.45 -20.27
CA ASP A 614 41.37 -40.27 -20.94
C ASP A 614 40.86 -38.96 -20.31
N PRO A 615 41.72 -38.13 -19.70
CA PRO A 615 41.32 -36.88 -19.04
C PRO A 615 40.76 -35.83 -20.00
N ASP A 616 40.93 -35.95 -21.31
CA ASP A 616 40.35 -35.02 -22.28
C ASP A 616 38.92 -35.43 -22.73
N THR A 617 38.47 -36.63 -22.34
CA THR A 617 37.09 -37.08 -22.58
C THR A 617 36.14 -36.54 -21.52
N PRO A 618 34.85 -36.30 -21.84
CA PRO A 618 33.87 -35.86 -20.85
C PRO A 618 33.80 -36.74 -19.60
N ASP A 619 33.88 -38.06 -19.77
CA ASP A 619 33.80 -39.02 -18.65
C ASP A 619 35.10 -39.03 -17.85
N GLY A 620 36.26 -38.93 -18.50
CA GLY A 620 37.54 -38.84 -17.79
C GLY A 620 37.74 -37.51 -17.06
N MET A 621 37.31 -36.38 -17.63
CA MET A 621 37.32 -35.09 -16.92
C MET A 621 36.53 -35.18 -15.61
N LYS A 622 35.33 -35.79 -15.65
CA LYS A 622 34.52 -36.03 -14.45
C LYS A 622 35.23 -36.93 -13.46
N PHE A 623 35.79 -38.06 -13.90
CA PHE A 623 36.55 -38.97 -13.03
C PHE A 623 37.68 -38.25 -12.28
N TYR A 624 38.52 -37.49 -13.00
CA TYR A 624 39.65 -36.82 -12.35
C TYR A 624 39.22 -35.61 -11.51
N ASN A 625 38.19 -34.86 -11.91
CA ASN A 625 37.72 -33.71 -11.13
C ASN A 625 37.03 -34.18 -9.83
N ASN A 626 36.15 -35.17 -9.91
CA ASN A 626 35.44 -35.70 -8.73
C ASN A 626 36.38 -36.36 -7.71
N LEU A 627 37.54 -36.86 -8.15
CA LEU A 627 38.54 -37.41 -7.22
C LEU A 627 39.51 -36.35 -6.71
N GLU A 628 39.68 -35.24 -7.43
CA GLU A 628 40.58 -34.15 -7.02
C GLU A 628 39.92 -33.24 -5.99
N ASN A 629 38.60 -33.03 -6.10
CA ASN A 629 37.83 -32.23 -5.16
C ASN A 629 37.09 -33.18 -4.22
N TYR A 630 37.49 -33.22 -2.95
CA TYR A 630 36.71 -33.89 -1.91
C TYR A 630 35.80 -32.85 -1.28
N THR A 631 34.52 -32.86 -1.63
CA THR A 631 33.67 -31.70 -1.33
C THR A 631 33.18 -31.70 0.11
N ASN A 632 32.85 -30.52 0.65
CA ASN A 632 32.27 -30.36 1.99
C ASN A 632 31.08 -31.30 2.24
N PHE A 633 30.21 -31.51 1.24
CA PHE A 633 29.11 -32.46 1.35
C PHE A 633 29.57 -33.93 1.44
N GLU A 634 30.61 -34.32 0.70
CA GLU A 634 31.19 -35.67 0.80
C GLU A 634 31.82 -35.87 2.19
N GLU A 635 32.41 -34.82 2.76
CA GLU A 635 32.96 -34.86 4.11
C GLU A 635 31.91 -34.96 5.19
N LEU A 636 30.80 -34.23 5.06
CA LEU A 636 29.62 -34.39 5.91
C LEU A 636 29.14 -35.85 5.92
N GLN A 637 29.05 -36.49 4.75
CA GLN A 637 28.60 -37.87 4.63
C GLN A 637 29.55 -38.89 5.29
N ASN A 638 30.86 -38.63 5.26
CA ASN A 638 31.89 -39.54 5.78
C ASN A 638 32.35 -39.18 7.21
N GLY A 639 31.96 -38.02 7.73
CA GLY A 639 32.30 -37.55 9.07
C GLY A 639 33.72 -37.00 9.21
N THR A 640 34.27 -36.41 8.14
CA THR A 640 35.60 -35.77 8.08
C THR A 640 35.50 -34.25 8.28
N ASN A 641 36.58 -33.49 8.09
CA ASN A 641 36.68 -32.08 8.47
C ASN A 641 37.01 -31.15 7.28
N PRO A 642 36.06 -30.30 6.84
CA PRO A 642 36.18 -29.48 5.63
C PRO A 642 37.19 -28.37 5.63
N VAL A 643 37.81 -28.14 6.79
CA VAL A 643 38.79 -27.08 6.96
C VAL A 643 40.10 -27.64 7.48
N SER A 644 40.24 -28.97 7.53
CA SER A 644 41.42 -29.66 8.02
C SER A 644 41.63 -31.02 7.35
N ASN A 645 42.62 -31.04 6.47
CA ASN A 645 43.06 -32.16 5.64
C ASN A 645 43.54 -33.46 6.33
N ASP A 646 43.30 -33.69 7.63
CA ASP A 646 43.71 -34.88 8.40
C ASP A 646 42.88 -34.90 9.69
N THR A 647 41.68 -35.46 9.61
CA THR A 647 40.68 -35.44 10.70
C THR A 647 41.14 -36.24 11.91
N ASP A 648 41.78 -37.39 11.71
CA ASP A 648 42.11 -38.33 12.78
C ASP A 648 43.55 -38.17 13.32
N GLY A 649 44.39 -37.39 12.61
CA GLY A 649 45.74 -37.02 12.99
C GLY A 649 46.77 -38.13 12.77
N ASP A 650 46.47 -39.12 11.92
CA ASP A 650 47.36 -40.23 11.61
C ASP A 650 48.37 -39.93 10.48
N ALA A 651 48.26 -38.74 9.89
CA ALA A 651 49.03 -38.22 8.76
C ALA A 651 48.64 -38.77 7.37
N TRP A 652 47.42 -39.30 7.22
CA TRP A 652 46.74 -39.46 5.95
C TRP A 652 45.75 -38.31 5.72
N GLU A 653 45.57 -37.94 4.45
CA GLU A 653 44.57 -36.94 4.06
C GLU A 653 43.20 -37.61 3.94
N ASP A 654 42.11 -36.91 4.30
CA ASP A 654 40.80 -37.52 4.48
C ASP A 654 40.26 -38.08 3.15
N GLY A 655 40.38 -37.31 2.06
CA GLY A 655 40.00 -37.75 0.71
C GLY A 655 40.62 -39.12 0.32
N PRO A 656 41.96 -39.27 0.33
CA PRO A 656 42.61 -40.57 0.15
C PRO A 656 42.20 -41.63 1.17
N GLU A 657 42.03 -41.28 2.44
CA GLU A 657 41.67 -42.23 3.49
C GLU A 657 40.32 -42.89 3.20
N VAL A 658 39.30 -42.07 2.91
CA VAL A 658 37.94 -42.53 2.57
C VAL A 658 37.94 -43.28 1.24
N TYR A 659 38.65 -42.77 0.22
CA TYR A 659 38.69 -43.40 -1.10
C TYR A 659 39.26 -44.83 -1.05
N TYR A 660 40.35 -45.06 -0.30
CA TYR A 660 41.03 -46.36 -0.23
C TYR A 660 40.46 -47.32 0.82
N MET A 661 39.39 -46.93 1.52
CA MET A 661 38.67 -47.82 2.42
C MET A 661 38.05 -48.99 1.63
N ASP A 662 37.91 -50.14 2.26
CA ASP A 662 37.33 -51.37 1.69
C ASP A 662 36.24 -51.83 2.67
N HIS A 663 34.99 -51.46 2.40
CA HIS A 663 33.88 -51.59 3.36
C HIS A 663 33.37 -53.03 3.50
N ASP A 664 33.53 -53.86 2.48
CA ASP A 664 33.09 -55.26 2.47
C ASP A 664 34.26 -56.28 2.45
N ASP A 665 35.49 -55.80 2.61
CA ASP A 665 36.74 -56.56 2.65
C ASP A 665 36.96 -57.41 1.38
N ASP A 666 36.53 -56.92 0.22
CA ASP A 666 36.59 -57.63 -1.04
C ASP A 666 37.86 -57.30 -1.87
N GLY A 667 38.66 -56.34 -1.41
CA GLY A 667 39.92 -55.93 -2.01
C GLY A 667 39.78 -54.93 -3.16
N MET A 668 38.58 -54.41 -3.43
CA MET A 668 38.36 -53.17 -4.18
C MET A 668 38.27 -51.98 -3.22
N ALA A 669 38.55 -50.79 -3.72
CA ALA A 669 38.47 -49.57 -2.92
C ALA A 669 37.06 -48.95 -3.06
N THR A 670 36.44 -48.60 -1.95
CA THR A 670 35.08 -48.05 -1.88
C THR A 670 34.90 -46.83 -2.78
N GLY A 671 35.86 -45.90 -2.83
CA GLY A 671 35.76 -44.74 -3.71
C GLY A 671 35.81 -45.11 -5.21
N TRP A 672 36.50 -46.20 -5.56
CA TRP A 672 36.52 -46.72 -6.94
C TRP A 672 35.20 -47.41 -7.30
N GLU A 673 34.65 -48.19 -6.38
CA GLU A 673 33.36 -48.86 -6.52
C GLU A 673 32.23 -47.84 -6.69
N TYR A 674 32.19 -46.84 -5.83
CA TYR A 674 31.22 -45.76 -5.89
C TYR A 674 31.25 -45.03 -7.24
N HIS A 675 32.43 -44.66 -7.73
CA HIS A 675 32.57 -43.98 -9.03
C HIS A 675 31.99 -44.82 -10.19
N PHE A 676 32.22 -46.13 -10.18
CA PHE A 676 31.74 -47.03 -11.21
C PHE A 676 30.36 -47.64 -10.92
N GLU A 677 29.59 -47.07 -9.99
CA GLU A 677 28.24 -47.50 -9.61
C GLU A 677 28.18 -48.98 -9.20
N PHE A 678 29.19 -49.45 -8.48
CA PHE A 678 29.22 -50.72 -7.77
C PHE A 678 28.73 -50.52 -6.33
N ASP A 679 28.33 -51.59 -5.64
CA ASP A 679 27.78 -51.49 -4.28
C ASP A 679 28.93 -51.75 -3.30
N PRO A 680 29.50 -50.73 -2.62
CA PRO A 680 30.69 -50.90 -1.78
C PRO A 680 30.48 -51.79 -0.54
N PHE A 681 29.25 -52.29 -0.35
CA PHE A 681 28.89 -53.20 0.72
C PHE A 681 28.52 -54.62 0.20
N ASP A 682 28.63 -54.89 -1.10
CA ASP A 682 28.37 -56.19 -1.74
C ASP A 682 29.58 -56.77 -2.48
N GLY A 683 30.48 -57.40 -1.72
CA GLY A 683 31.72 -57.97 -2.27
C GLY A 683 31.57 -59.16 -3.21
N ALA A 684 30.35 -59.43 -3.70
CA ALA A 684 30.09 -60.31 -4.83
C ALA A 684 30.30 -59.60 -6.17
N ASP A 685 30.19 -58.27 -6.23
CA ASP A 685 30.28 -57.50 -7.46
C ASP A 685 31.70 -57.48 -8.05
N ARG A 686 32.75 -57.69 -7.25
CA ARG A 686 34.13 -57.89 -7.72
C ARG A 686 34.31 -58.99 -8.76
N LEU A 687 33.42 -59.99 -8.75
CA LEU A 687 33.43 -61.14 -9.67
C LEU A 687 32.60 -60.90 -10.93
N VAL A 688 31.90 -59.78 -11.02
CA VAL A 688 31.08 -59.41 -12.19
C VAL A 688 31.98 -58.84 -13.27
N ASP A 689 31.66 -59.16 -14.52
CA ASP A 689 32.23 -58.57 -15.74
C ASP A 689 31.18 -57.59 -16.27
N SER A 690 31.36 -56.31 -15.94
CA SER A 690 30.31 -55.29 -16.07
C SER A 690 30.15 -54.76 -17.50
N ASP A 691 31.23 -54.74 -18.28
CA ASP A 691 31.22 -54.27 -19.67
C ASP A 691 31.28 -55.40 -20.72
N GLY A 692 31.49 -56.64 -20.29
CA GLY A 692 31.44 -57.84 -21.11
C GLY A 692 32.71 -58.10 -21.91
N ASP A 693 33.84 -57.54 -21.51
CA ASP A 693 35.14 -57.72 -22.18
C ASP A 693 35.85 -59.03 -21.79
N GLY A 694 35.36 -59.72 -20.75
CA GLY A 694 35.89 -60.97 -20.22
C GLY A 694 36.78 -60.83 -18.99
N HIS A 695 36.93 -59.65 -18.42
CA HIS A 695 37.64 -59.34 -17.17
C HIS A 695 36.62 -59.00 -16.07
N THR A 696 36.93 -59.36 -14.81
CA THR A 696 36.05 -59.03 -13.68
C THR A 696 36.42 -57.66 -13.12
N ASN A 697 35.47 -56.99 -12.47
CA ASN A 697 35.66 -55.68 -11.83
C ASN A 697 36.94 -55.61 -10.97
N TYR A 698 37.22 -56.63 -10.15
CA TYR A 698 38.47 -56.70 -9.38
C TYR A 698 39.74 -56.70 -10.23
N CYS A 699 39.72 -57.40 -11.35
CA CYS A 699 40.86 -57.46 -12.25
C CYS A 699 41.12 -56.14 -12.94
N GLU A 700 40.06 -55.38 -13.18
CA GLU A 700 40.14 -54.04 -13.75
C GLU A 700 40.60 -53.02 -12.74
N PHE A 701 40.08 -53.07 -11.51
CA PHE A 701 40.58 -52.29 -10.38
C PHE A 701 42.09 -52.50 -10.17
N LYS A 702 42.54 -53.76 -10.18
CA LYS A 702 43.95 -54.13 -9.97
C LYS A 702 44.89 -53.59 -11.05
N TRP A 703 44.40 -53.45 -12.28
CA TRP A 703 45.18 -53.03 -13.44
C TRP A 703 44.80 -51.65 -13.97
N ASP A 704 44.08 -50.86 -13.17
CA ASP A 704 43.71 -49.48 -13.45
C ASP A 704 42.98 -49.30 -14.80
N THR A 705 42.11 -50.27 -15.14
CA THR A 705 41.26 -50.23 -16.35
C THR A 705 39.83 -49.81 -16.01
N ASN A 706 39.10 -49.31 -17.01
CA ASN A 706 37.73 -48.83 -16.88
C ASN A 706 36.69 -49.96 -17.07
N PRO A 707 35.99 -50.40 -16.00
CA PRO A 707 35.08 -51.55 -15.99
C PRO A 707 33.71 -51.31 -16.62
N ARG A 708 33.51 -50.10 -17.18
CA ARG A 708 32.30 -49.75 -17.93
C ARG A 708 32.61 -49.57 -19.41
N ASN A 709 33.85 -49.83 -19.84
CA ASN A 709 34.31 -49.56 -21.19
C ASN A 709 35.00 -50.78 -21.83
N PRO A 710 34.32 -51.52 -22.73
CA PRO A 710 34.79 -52.83 -23.23
C PRO A 710 36.01 -52.78 -24.17
N ILE A 711 36.59 -51.60 -24.37
CA ILE A 711 37.85 -51.39 -25.09
C ILE A 711 39.03 -51.03 -24.16
N SER A 712 38.77 -50.85 -22.87
CA SER A 712 39.76 -50.57 -21.82
C SER A 712 39.93 -51.82 -20.96
N PHE A 713 40.90 -52.67 -21.30
CA PHE A 713 41.08 -53.97 -20.66
C PHE A 713 42.55 -54.25 -20.34
N PRO A 714 42.84 -55.13 -19.36
CA PRO A 714 44.21 -55.47 -19.00
C PRO A 714 45.03 -56.00 -20.18
N GLY A 715 46.23 -55.46 -20.34
CA GLY A 715 47.16 -55.72 -21.44
C GLY A 715 47.86 -57.08 -21.39
N GLN A 716 48.64 -57.38 -22.44
CA GLN A 716 49.33 -58.67 -22.57
C GLN A 716 50.50 -58.78 -21.57
N GLY A 717 50.25 -59.38 -20.41
CA GLY A 717 51.23 -59.57 -19.32
C GLY A 717 50.67 -59.28 -17.93
N GLU A 718 49.49 -58.67 -17.88
CA GLU A 718 48.75 -58.26 -16.68
C GLU A 718 47.86 -59.41 -16.22
N LEU A 719 48.47 -60.36 -15.49
CA LEU A 719 47.75 -61.51 -14.97
C LEU A 719 46.97 -61.13 -13.73
N CYS A 720 45.66 -61.39 -13.75
CA CYS A 720 44.79 -61.28 -12.58
C CYS A 720 44.22 -62.66 -12.22
N ASP A 721 44.21 -62.97 -10.92
CA ASP A 721 43.43 -64.07 -10.35
C ASP A 721 42.27 -63.43 -9.56
N PRO A 722 41.01 -63.59 -9.99
CA PRO A 722 39.85 -62.95 -9.35
C PRO A 722 39.58 -63.48 -7.92
N PHE A 723 40.31 -64.51 -7.48
CA PHE A 723 40.25 -65.06 -6.12
C PHE A 723 41.49 -64.71 -5.27
N GLU A 724 42.37 -63.84 -5.76
CA GLU A 724 43.54 -63.41 -5.01
C GLU A 724 43.11 -62.57 -3.79
N GLY A 725 43.55 -62.97 -2.59
CA GLY A 725 43.25 -62.26 -1.34
C GLY A 725 42.02 -62.75 -0.56
N GLN A 726 41.20 -63.66 -1.11
CA GLN A 726 40.10 -64.34 -0.39
C GLN A 726 40.56 -65.36 0.66
#